data_AF-A0AAV3YE96-F1
#
_entry.id   AF-A0AAV3YE96-F1
#
_cell.length_a   1.000
_cell.length_b   1.000
_cell.length_c   1.000
_cell.angle_alpha   90.00
_cell.angle_beta   90.00
_cell.angle_gamma   90.00
#
_symmetry.space_group_name_H-M   'P 1'
#
loop_
_entity.id
_entity.type
_entity.pdbx_description
1 polymer ?
#
loop_
_entity_poly.entity_id
_entity_poly.type
_entity_poly.pdbx_seq_one_letter_code
_entity_poly.pdbx_strand_id
1 'polypeptide(L)'
;MAFSPHSEGRKVVISYISSLDILKLLSLLSEQTDPFQIGLSRSCFREDPLEAGEMFCSASSYTMPLVSTIPQHVVAVAAVLFVLLLSREDVEVLGQRRSWRRHNLKQPGAPGPNMCKVQHVMGKKDKFYTYCVAKHLKYICERPTYVRWDCCSGYTRKGRERGCTNALPLDNLYNLTKDLELHRFNHHARKARLVEDLSRHGPFTVFAPTDEAFAKLALNDLSNLHDENSPPSQVHYHIAPGRLQVSDFRKKNQEFVTLHQGDKIRVNKYAFGVATVNCARIIKPDELATNGILHVIDKVISPVDVHDTIAQRLHDDERFSQFEMALLLSDLAKKLRKERHSFTVLAPTNEAFSKLPQHIFDKIFSDANTAEKILRRHIIRGVFCADAIVVAVGLKTMDQDRLLFRCKREGLWINQARVVHPDIVTSNGVIHGVDTVLLPDSVKSMPDLMREMHLGGFLALMEQTGLNDSFPAKNFTVFTPTNDAISKLDPEYLARLQKNPEAMKKVVQHHIVPGKVKKSDLVGDSDLASIADVGIKITVQRSGVTVDKAMVGEHPRECEEAVIHKVDNVLLPPESTLVDTVFDMSDLSVFSEFLMASEVAEALLPHGSYTLLAPTDKAFSYLNQGQLHAIRDDPDRLRKFVERHVITRMVLKCSVPPSGVYILTSMQKDETYFANDRRNRLHINKHARVISEDLLTSNGILYKIDHVLPCSCEPLLRTRWGHYISDNRYRKPYS
;
A
#
# COMPACT_ATOMS: atom_id res chain seq x y z
N MET A 1 -76.78 -21.12 -10.94
CA MET A 1 -76.84 -21.04 -12.42
C MET A 1 -76.36 -19.66 -12.84
N ALA A 2 -75.66 -19.54 -13.96
CA ALA A 2 -75.05 -18.28 -14.40
C ALA A 2 -75.95 -17.48 -15.36
N PHE A 3 -75.86 -16.15 -15.29
CA PHE A 3 -76.33 -15.22 -16.32
C PHE A 3 -75.41 -13.97 -16.33
N SER A 4 -74.59 -13.81 -17.38
CA SER A 4 -74.73 -12.80 -18.47
C SER A 4 -75.60 -11.54 -18.24
N PRO A 5 -75.48 -10.48 -19.07
CA PRO A 5 -74.33 -9.62 -19.39
C PRO A 5 -74.76 -8.10 -19.47
N HIS A 6 -74.01 -7.26 -20.22
CA HIS A 6 -74.45 -6.17 -21.16
C HIS A 6 -73.73 -4.80 -21.12
N SER A 7 -72.96 -4.56 -22.19
CA SER A 7 -72.91 -3.40 -23.14
C SER A 7 -73.01 -1.90 -22.75
N GLU A 8 -72.14 -1.13 -23.44
CA GLU A 8 -72.32 0.22 -24.05
C GLU A 8 -72.21 1.54 -23.22
N GLY A 9 -71.53 2.56 -23.79
CA GLY A 9 -71.57 3.95 -23.27
C GLY A 9 -70.48 4.96 -23.72
N ARG A 10 -70.77 5.75 -24.77
CA ARG A 10 -70.12 6.98 -25.33
C ARG A 10 -69.47 7.99 -24.31
N LYS A 11 -68.22 8.46 -24.54
CA LYS A 11 -67.71 9.72 -25.18
C LYS A 11 -67.77 11.08 -24.41
N VAL A 12 -66.57 11.68 -24.23
CA VAL A 12 -66.15 13.11 -24.43
C VAL A 12 -66.68 14.24 -23.51
N VAL A 13 -65.77 15.02 -22.91
CA VAL A 13 -65.60 16.51 -23.01
C VAL A 13 -64.14 16.90 -22.63
N ILE A 14 -63.61 17.99 -23.21
CA ILE A 14 -62.28 18.59 -22.94
C ILE A 14 -62.45 19.95 -22.25
N SER A 15 -61.57 20.34 -21.32
CA SER A 15 -61.27 21.76 -21.06
C SER A 15 -59.82 22.01 -20.60
N TYR A 16 -59.31 23.19 -20.94
CA TYR A 16 -58.03 23.78 -20.49
C TYR A 16 -58.18 24.44 -19.10
N ILE A 17 -57.07 24.66 -18.39
CA ILE A 17 -56.68 25.97 -17.79
C ILE A 17 -55.22 25.92 -17.30
N SER A 18 -54.58 27.09 -17.26
CA SER A 18 -53.14 27.31 -17.07
C SER A 18 -52.74 27.74 -15.65
N SER A 19 -51.50 27.40 -15.26
CA SER A 19 -50.58 28.14 -14.38
C SER A 19 -51.12 28.98 -13.21
N LEU A 20 -50.74 28.64 -11.96
CA LEU A 20 -50.17 29.58 -10.97
C LEU A 20 -49.51 28.83 -9.77
N ASP A 21 -48.48 29.48 -9.20
CA ASP A 21 -48.00 29.40 -7.80
C ASP A 21 -47.45 28.10 -7.19
N ILE A 22 -46.29 27.70 -7.68
CA ILE A 22 -45.21 27.14 -6.83
C ILE A 22 -44.67 28.28 -5.93
N LEU A 23 -45.37 28.65 -4.84
CA LEU A 23 -44.86 29.65 -3.88
C LEU A 23 -45.58 29.64 -2.50
N LYS A 24 -45.96 28.48 -1.94
CA LYS A 24 -46.77 28.45 -0.70
C LYS A 24 -46.57 27.31 0.30
N LEU A 25 -45.40 26.66 0.34
CA LEU A 25 -45.12 25.56 1.29
C LEU A 25 -43.66 25.50 1.80
N LEU A 26 -42.99 26.66 1.93
CA LEU A 26 -41.67 26.80 2.57
C LEU A 26 -41.60 28.04 3.50
N SER A 27 -42.57 28.18 4.39
CA SER A 27 -42.53 29.14 5.50
C SER A 27 -43.47 28.67 6.62
N LEU A 28 -43.06 28.89 7.89
CA LEU A 28 -43.64 28.39 9.15
C LEU A 28 -43.22 26.94 9.50
N LEU A 29 -42.61 26.63 10.64
CA LEU A 29 -42.11 27.43 11.79
C LEU A 29 -40.90 26.71 12.43
N SER A 30 -40.03 27.44 13.12
CA SER A 30 -38.92 26.92 13.93
C SER A 30 -39.16 27.14 15.43
N GLU A 31 -38.32 26.50 16.27
CA GLU A 31 -38.00 26.90 17.67
C GLU A 31 -39.09 26.71 18.77
N GLN A 32 -38.85 26.31 20.03
CA GLN A 32 -37.66 25.90 20.85
C GLN A 32 -38.07 24.64 21.70
N THR A 33 -37.29 23.90 22.52
CA THR A 33 -36.15 24.21 23.43
C THR A 33 -35.31 22.94 23.75
N ASP A 34 -34.00 23.11 23.99
CA ASP A 34 -33.06 22.17 24.68
C ASP A 34 -33.13 22.34 26.24
N PRO A 35 -32.35 21.65 27.14
CA PRO A 35 -31.17 20.76 26.93
C PRO A 35 -31.10 19.46 27.78
N PHE A 36 -30.26 18.47 27.38
CA PHE A 36 -29.04 18.04 28.14
C PHE A 36 -28.25 16.89 27.45
N GLN A 37 -27.02 16.68 27.93
CA GLN A 37 -25.93 15.89 27.32
C GLN A 37 -26.13 14.36 27.29
N ILE A 38 -25.54 13.69 26.29
CA ILE A 38 -24.33 12.84 26.44
C ILE A 38 -23.79 12.49 25.03
N GLY A 39 -22.47 12.61 24.83
CA GLY A 39 -21.83 12.37 23.53
C GLY A 39 -21.61 10.89 23.22
N LEU A 40 -21.83 10.48 21.97
CA LEU A 40 -21.47 9.15 21.47
C LEU A 40 -20.47 9.26 20.32
N SER A 41 -19.20 9.04 20.63
CA SER A 41 -18.19 8.68 19.63
C SER A 41 -18.48 7.27 19.11
N ARG A 42 -18.77 7.13 17.81
CA ARG A 42 -18.80 5.79 17.17
C ARG A 42 -17.42 5.42 16.63
N SER A 43 -16.59 4.89 17.51
CA SER A 43 -15.49 4.00 17.15
C SER A 43 -16.05 2.63 16.77
N CYS A 44 -15.81 2.17 15.54
CA CYS A 44 -16.09 0.78 15.16
C CYS A 44 -14.81 -0.06 15.31
N PHE A 45 -14.56 -0.54 16.53
CA PHE A 45 -13.85 -1.80 16.69
C PHE A 45 -14.76 -2.94 16.23
N ARG A 46 -14.17 -3.98 15.64
CA ARG A 46 -14.83 -5.26 15.42
C ARG A 46 -13.85 -6.40 15.65
N GLU A 47 -13.79 -6.83 16.91
CA GLU A 47 -13.45 -8.20 17.26
C GLU A 47 -14.76 -8.94 17.50
N ASP A 48 -14.93 -10.10 16.89
CA ASP A 48 -15.93 -11.11 17.26
C ASP A 48 -15.20 -12.47 17.23
N PRO A 49 -15.22 -13.27 18.32
CA PRO A 49 -14.61 -14.60 18.37
C PRO A 49 -15.55 -15.70 17.83
N LEU A 50 -15.10 -16.93 17.99
CA LEU A 50 -15.60 -18.15 17.36
C LEU A 50 -16.85 -18.77 18.02
N GLU A 51 -17.57 -19.51 17.17
CA GLU A 51 -18.29 -20.77 17.42
C GLU A 51 -19.50 -20.81 18.36
N ALA A 52 -20.55 -21.48 17.86
CA ALA A 52 -21.76 -21.81 18.60
C ALA A 52 -21.60 -23.15 19.32
N GLY A 53 -22.05 -23.19 20.58
CA GLY A 53 -22.28 -24.40 21.35
C GLY A 53 -23.70 -24.37 21.95
N GLU A 54 -24.37 -25.51 21.97
CA GLU A 54 -25.79 -25.65 22.30
C GLU A 54 -26.08 -25.38 23.79
N MET A 55 -27.26 -24.81 24.12
CA MET A 55 -28.15 -25.36 25.17
C MET A 55 -29.55 -24.71 25.20
N PHE A 56 -30.45 -25.38 25.93
CA PHE A 56 -31.93 -25.31 25.86
C PHE A 56 -32.60 -24.34 26.86
N CYS A 57 -33.94 -24.20 26.70
CA CYS A 57 -34.94 -23.68 27.66
C CYS A 57 -35.02 -22.15 27.85
N SER A 58 -36.17 -21.53 28.11
CA SER A 58 -37.58 -22.01 28.14
C SER A 58 -38.57 -20.84 27.95
N ALA A 59 -39.82 -21.13 27.60
CA ALA A 59 -40.85 -20.12 27.27
C ALA A 59 -41.73 -19.69 28.45
N SER A 60 -42.22 -18.45 28.40
CA SER A 60 -43.61 -18.04 28.69
C SER A 60 -43.82 -16.62 28.11
N SER A 61 -44.77 -16.29 27.23
CA SER A 61 -46.19 -16.65 27.00
C SER A 61 -47.20 -15.85 27.83
N TYR A 62 -47.78 -14.81 27.21
CA TYR A 62 -49.14 -14.35 27.47
C TYR A 62 -49.89 -14.11 26.14
N THR A 63 -51.15 -14.52 26.11
CA THR A 63 -52.04 -14.72 24.95
C THR A 63 -53.01 -13.54 24.77
N MET A 64 -53.21 -12.97 23.56
CA MET A 64 -54.28 -13.26 22.55
C MET A 64 -55.73 -12.98 23.00
N PRO A 65 -56.70 -12.56 22.12
CA PRO A 65 -56.93 -12.96 20.70
C PRO A 65 -56.99 -11.75 19.69
N LEU A 66 -57.04 -11.85 18.33
CA LEU A 66 -57.80 -12.68 17.35
C LEU A 66 -59.33 -12.37 17.35
N VAL A 67 -60.13 -12.29 16.25
CA VAL A 67 -60.10 -12.71 14.82
C VAL A 67 -60.89 -11.67 13.98
N SER A 68 -60.62 -11.38 12.69
CA SER A 68 -61.36 -11.93 11.51
C SER A 68 -61.23 -10.99 10.29
N THR A 69 -61.32 -11.40 9.01
CA THR A 69 -61.13 -12.70 8.35
C THR A 69 -60.78 -12.47 6.87
N ILE A 70 -59.93 -13.33 6.30
CA ILE A 70 -59.76 -13.48 4.84
C ILE A 70 -60.73 -14.57 4.36
N PRO A 71 -61.34 -14.44 3.17
CA PRO A 71 -61.28 -15.56 2.22
C PRO A 71 -61.17 -15.11 0.74
N GLN A 72 -60.80 -15.94 -0.25
CA GLN A 72 -59.88 -17.09 -0.32
C GLN A 72 -59.90 -17.62 -1.78
N HIS A 73 -58.92 -18.46 -2.12
CA HIS A 73 -58.90 -19.47 -3.20
C HIS A 73 -58.61 -19.07 -4.66
N VAL A 74 -57.87 -19.86 -5.47
CA VAL A 74 -56.65 -20.75 -5.36
C VAL A 74 -56.55 -21.58 -6.68
N VAL A 75 -55.45 -22.33 -6.91
CA VAL A 75 -55.17 -23.24 -8.06
C VAL A 75 -54.71 -22.46 -9.32
N ALA A 76 -53.69 -22.84 -10.11
CA ALA A 76 -52.60 -23.85 -10.10
C ALA A 76 -51.40 -23.25 -10.90
N VAL A 77 -50.13 -23.58 -10.66
CA VAL A 77 -49.35 -24.77 -11.13
C VAL A 77 -49.37 -25.00 -12.65
N ALA A 78 -48.22 -25.42 -13.20
CA ALA A 78 -47.88 -25.59 -14.63
C ALA A 78 -47.68 -24.25 -15.38
N ALA A 79 -46.47 -23.69 -15.46
CA ALA A 79 -45.22 -24.21 -16.03
C ALA A 79 -45.27 -24.38 -17.56
N VAL A 80 -44.09 -24.19 -18.18
CA VAL A 80 -43.79 -24.38 -19.61
C VAL A 80 -44.45 -23.29 -20.47
N LEU A 81 -43.74 -22.19 -20.78
CA LEU A 81 -42.84 -22.06 -21.95
C LEU A 81 -43.49 -22.52 -23.25
N PHE A 82 -43.24 -21.77 -24.33
CA PHE A 82 -43.34 -22.29 -25.70
C PHE A 82 -44.74 -22.62 -26.26
N VAL A 83 -45.61 -21.61 -26.25
CA VAL A 83 -46.20 -21.18 -27.53
C VAL A 83 -45.61 -19.79 -27.79
N LEU A 84 -44.47 -19.70 -28.49
CA LEU A 84 -44.38 -19.70 -29.96
C LEU A 84 -45.15 -18.52 -30.56
N LEU A 85 -44.43 -17.74 -31.39
CA LEU A 85 -44.83 -17.40 -32.76
C LEU A 85 -46.37 -17.39 -32.95
N LEU A 86 -47.03 -16.24 -32.97
CA LEU A 86 -47.07 -15.22 -34.04
C LEU A 86 -47.87 -14.02 -33.43
N SER A 87 -47.72 -12.74 -33.76
CA SER A 87 -46.95 -12.01 -34.78
C SER A 87 -47.04 -10.49 -34.50
N ARG A 88 -46.00 -9.70 -34.88
CA ARG A 88 -46.01 -8.41 -35.63
C ARG A 88 -47.09 -7.34 -35.35
N GLU A 89 -46.87 -6.02 -35.51
CA GLU A 89 -45.75 -5.09 -35.83
C GLU A 89 -46.34 -3.66 -35.59
N ASP A 90 -45.63 -2.52 -35.42
CA ASP A 90 -44.21 -2.11 -35.43
C ASP A 90 -44.10 -0.80 -34.58
N VAL A 91 -43.06 0.02 -34.81
CA VAL A 91 -42.89 1.45 -34.48
C VAL A 91 -42.31 1.77 -33.09
N GLU A 92 -41.02 1.48 -32.94
CA GLU A 92 -40.10 2.46 -32.33
C GLU A 92 -38.75 2.56 -33.07
N VAL A 93 -38.84 2.74 -34.39
CA VAL A 93 -37.69 3.08 -35.24
C VAL A 93 -37.61 4.59 -35.39
N LEU A 94 -36.75 5.28 -34.60
CA LEU A 94 -36.03 6.53 -34.96
C LEU A 94 -35.14 7.11 -33.82
N GLY A 95 -34.41 6.26 -33.07
CA GLY A 95 -33.50 6.74 -32.00
C GLY A 95 -32.10 6.10 -31.99
N GLN A 96 -32.02 4.77 -31.97
CA GLN A 96 -30.76 4.06 -31.64
C GLN A 96 -29.83 3.73 -32.83
N ARG A 97 -30.13 4.17 -34.06
CA ARG A 97 -29.28 3.91 -35.24
C ARG A 97 -28.06 4.83 -35.42
N ARG A 98 -27.83 5.81 -34.54
CA ARG A 98 -26.66 6.73 -34.63
C ARG A 98 -25.47 6.45 -33.69
N SER A 99 -25.60 5.54 -32.71
CA SER A 99 -24.49 5.21 -31.78
C SER A 99 -23.59 4.07 -32.29
N TRP A 100 -24.17 3.01 -32.86
CA TRP A 100 -23.45 1.79 -33.26
C TRP A 100 -22.58 1.87 -34.54
N ARG A 101 -22.41 3.06 -35.14
CA ARG A 101 -21.50 3.28 -36.29
C ARG A 101 -20.31 4.21 -35.99
N ARG A 102 -20.04 4.56 -34.73
CA ARG A 102 -18.90 5.44 -34.35
C ARG A 102 -17.86 4.84 -33.39
N HIS A 103 -17.86 3.52 -33.16
CA HIS A 103 -16.74 2.80 -32.51
C HIS A 103 -16.05 1.75 -33.40
N ASN A 104 -16.35 1.75 -34.71
CA ASN A 104 -15.57 1.04 -35.74
C ASN A 104 -14.86 2.01 -36.70
N LEU A 105 -14.38 3.14 -36.16
CA LEU A 105 -13.28 3.87 -36.80
C LEU A 105 -12.05 2.98 -36.74
N LYS A 106 -11.61 2.48 -37.91
CA LYS A 106 -10.43 1.63 -38.08
C LYS A 106 -9.22 2.30 -37.41
N GLN A 107 -8.86 1.89 -36.20
CA GLN A 107 -7.54 2.21 -35.67
C GLN A 107 -6.50 1.51 -36.54
N PRO A 108 -5.55 2.24 -37.17
CA PRO A 108 -4.42 1.62 -37.82
C PRO A 108 -3.61 0.90 -36.73
N GLY A 109 -3.54 -0.44 -36.81
CA GLY A 109 -2.87 -1.28 -35.81
C GLY A 109 -3.74 -2.23 -35.00
N ALA A 110 -5.08 -2.19 -35.10
CA ALA A 110 -5.92 -3.17 -34.41
C ALA A 110 -5.56 -4.63 -34.83
N PRO A 111 -5.43 -5.59 -33.90
CA PRO A 111 -5.22 -6.99 -34.26
C PRO A 111 -6.41 -7.54 -35.05
N GLY A 112 -6.19 -8.51 -35.94
CA GLY A 112 -7.28 -9.23 -36.60
C GLY A 112 -7.99 -10.22 -35.65
N PRO A 113 -9.05 -10.92 -36.12
CA PRO A 113 -9.69 -12.01 -35.37
C PRO A 113 -8.69 -13.06 -34.88
N ASN A 114 -9.00 -13.66 -33.73
CA ASN A 114 -8.26 -14.74 -33.07
C ASN A 114 -6.74 -14.50 -32.93
N MET A 115 -6.34 -13.24 -32.77
CA MET A 115 -4.99 -12.85 -32.39
C MET A 115 -4.89 -12.76 -30.86
N CYS A 116 -3.94 -13.49 -30.27
CA CYS A 116 -3.68 -13.47 -28.85
C CYS A 116 -2.46 -12.60 -28.51
N LYS A 117 -2.51 -11.97 -27.34
CA LYS A 117 -1.50 -11.04 -26.87
C LYS A 117 -0.42 -11.81 -26.10
N VAL A 118 0.73 -12.02 -26.72
CA VAL A 118 1.87 -12.70 -26.10
C VAL A 118 2.84 -11.65 -25.56
N GLN A 119 3.13 -11.71 -24.28
CA GLN A 119 4.09 -10.82 -23.64
C GLN A 119 5.45 -11.51 -23.55
N HIS A 120 6.48 -10.88 -24.11
CA HIS A 120 7.85 -11.38 -24.18
C HIS A 120 8.77 -10.57 -23.28
N VAL A 121 9.63 -11.25 -22.53
CA VAL A 121 10.67 -10.62 -21.72
C VAL A 121 11.92 -10.40 -22.58
N MET A 122 12.45 -9.18 -22.65
CA MET A 122 13.64 -8.89 -23.45
C MET A 122 14.85 -9.69 -22.96
N GLY A 123 15.57 -10.32 -23.90
CA GLY A 123 16.75 -11.13 -23.62
C GLY A 123 16.48 -12.49 -22.95
N LYS A 124 15.23 -12.99 -23.02
CA LYS A 124 14.86 -14.34 -22.55
C LYS A 124 13.96 -15.06 -23.56
N LYS A 125 13.97 -16.41 -23.52
CA LYS A 125 12.98 -17.25 -24.21
C LYS A 125 11.60 -17.25 -23.53
N ASP A 126 11.54 -16.88 -22.25
CA ASP A 126 10.34 -16.89 -21.42
C ASP A 126 9.17 -16.11 -22.06
N LYS A 127 8.08 -16.82 -22.34
CA LYS A 127 6.82 -16.26 -22.85
C LYS A 127 5.80 -16.20 -21.73
N PHE A 128 5.03 -15.12 -21.70
CA PHE A 128 3.85 -14.94 -20.84
C PHE A 128 2.62 -14.82 -21.75
N TYR A 129 1.82 -15.88 -21.80
CA TYR A 129 0.59 -15.90 -22.58
C TYR A 129 -0.51 -15.18 -21.79
N THR A 130 -0.76 -13.93 -22.15
CA THR A 130 -1.85 -13.14 -21.57
C THR A 130 -3.09 -13.22 -22.45
N TYR A 131 -4.12 -13.95 -22.02
CA TYR A 131 -5.45 -13.79 -22.60
C TYR A 131 -5.87 -12.31 -22.54
N CYS A 132 -6.62 -11.86 -23.55
CA CYS A 132 -6.76 -10.44 -23.97
C CYS A 132 -7.34 -9.44 -22.92
N VAL A 133 -7.61 -9.89 -21.70
CA VAL A 133 -8.17 -9.10 -20.58
C VAL A 133 -7.08 -8.60 -19.61
N ALA A 134 -5.90 -9.22 -19.57
CA ALA A 134 -4.87 -8.89 -18.58
C ALA A 134 -4.11 -7.58 -18.89
N LYS A 135 -3.90 -6.75 -17.86
CA LYS A 135 -3.06 -5.54 -17.94
C LYS A 135 -1.60 -5.95 -18.14
N HIS A 136 -1.01 -5.52 -19.26
CA HIS A 136 0.39 -5.78 -19.58
C HIS A 136 1.33 -5.12 -18.55
N LEU A 137 2.37 -5.85 -18.15
CA LEU A 137 3.39 -5.36 -17.21
C LEU A 137 4.55 -4.71 -17.98
N LYS A 138 4.85 -3.42 -17.76
CA LYS A 138 5.98 -2.76 -18.46
C LYS A 138 7.32 -3.48 -18.23
N TYR A 139 7.50 -4.04 -17.03
CA TYR A 139 8.65 -4.85 -16.64
C TYR A 139 8.19 -6.15 -15.99
N ILE A 140 8.92 -7.24 -16.22
CA ILE A 140 8.84 -8.50 -15.45
C ILE A 140 10.27 -8.79 -14.98
N CYS A 141 10.47 -9.06 -13.69
CA CYS A 141 11.80 -9.32 -13.11
C CYS A 141 12.89 -8.28 -13.51
N GLU A 142 12.56 -6.98 -13.45
CA GLU A 142 13.45 -5.85 -13.85
C GLU A 142 13.94 -5.89 -15.31
N ARG A 143 13.30 -6.69 -16.16
CA ARG A 143 13.54 -6.75 -17.60
C ARG A 143 12.37 -6.08 -18.32
N PRO A 144 12.62 -5.17 -19.27
CA PRO A 144 11.56 -4.60 -20.09
C PRO A 144 10.86 -5.71 -20.87
N THR A 145 9.57 -5.56 -21.08
CA THR A 145 8.80 -6.49 -21.90
C THR A 145 8.24 -5.78 -23.12
N TYR A 146 8.00 -6.56 -24.17
CA TYR A 146 7.26 -6.11 -25.33
C TYR A 146 6.11 -7.08 -25.62
N VAL A 147 5.13 -6.58 -26.35
CA VAL A 147 3.96 -7.35 -26.76
C VAL A 147 4.11 -7.75 -28.22
N ARG A 148 3.85 -9.02 -28.50
CA ARG A 148 3.65 -9.54 -29.85
C ARG A 148 2.21 -10.03 -29.99
N TRP A 149 1.68 -9.94 -31.21
CA TRP A 149 0.41 -10.54 -31.57
C TRP A 149 0.69 -11.79 -32.39
N ASP A 150 0.42 -12.95 -31.79
CA ASP A 150 0.47 -14.26 -32.45
C ASP A 150 -0.96 -14.84 -32.54
N CYS A 151 -1.15 -15.97 -33.21
CA CYS A 151 -2.48 -16.61 -33.24
C CYS A 151 -2.85 -17.14 -31.85
N CYS A 152 -4.14 -17.05 -31.49
CA CYS A 152 -4.69 -17.80 -30.38
C CYS A 152 -4.62 -19.30 -30.63
N SER A 153 -4.60 -20.08 -29.55
CA SER A 153 -4.62 -21.54 -29.56
C SER A 153 -5.76 -22.07 -30.42
N GLY A 154 -5.47 -23.03 -31.31
CA GLY A 154 -6.42 -23.55 -32.29
C GLY A 154 -6.64 -22.69 -33.54
N TYR A 155 -5.88 -21.61 -33.77
CA TYR A 155 -6.03 -20.75 -34.96
C TYR A 155 -4.72 -20.52 -35.72
N THR A 156 -4.85 -20.32 -37.03
CA THR A 156 -3.75 -20.02 -37.97
C THR A 156 -4.15 -18.90 -38.95
N ARG A 157 -3.15 -18.30 -39.61
CA ARG A 157 -3.38 -17.28 -40.65
C ARG A 157 -3.74 -17.92 -41.98
N LYS A 158 -4.78 -17.42 -42.64
CA LYS A 158 -5.18 -17.84 -43.98
C LYS A 158 -4.61 -16.87 -45.03
N GLY A 159 -3.56 -17.29 -45.75
CA GLY A 159 -2.95 -16.50 -46.81
C GLY A 159 -2.52 -15.09 -46.36
N ARG A 160 -3.12 -14.06 -46.95
CA ARG A 160 -2.86 -12.63 -46.63
C ARG A 160 -3.98 -11.98 -45.79
N GLU A 161 -4.89 -12.75 -45.22
CA GLU A 161 -5.97 -12.22 -44.37
C GLU A 161 -5.42 -11.58 -43.08
N ARG A 162 -6.10 -10.53 -42.60
CA ARG A 162 -5.73 -9.85 -41.34
C ARG A 162 -6.19 -10.71 -40.16
N GLY A 163 -5.27 -11.25 -39.38
CA GLY A 163 -5.59 -12.06 -38.20
C GLY A 163 -5.41 -13.56 -38.44
N CYS A 164 -5.97 -14.37 -37.55
CA CYS A 164 -5.92 -15.83 -37.62
C CYS A 164 -7.33 -16.38 -37.85
N THR A 165 -7.78 -16.28 -39.10
CA THR A 165 -9.14 -16.62 -39.56
C THR A 165 -9.34 -18.12 -39.77
N ASN A 166 -8.28 -18.91 -39.88
CA ASN A 166 -8.36 -20.34 -40.09
C ASN A 166 -8.36 -21.07 -38.73
N ALA A 167 -9.49 -21.64 -38.33
CA ALA A 167 -9.52 -22.55 -37.18
C ALA A 167 -8.85 -23.88 -37.59
N LEU A 168 -7.93 -24.38 -36.75
CA LEU A 168 -7.40 -25.72 -36.88
C LEU A 168 -8.44 -26.74 -36.39
N PRO A 169 -8.56 -27.92 -37.01
CA PRO A 169 -9.31 -29.02 -36.43
C PRO A 169 -8.68 -29.40 -35.07
N LEU A 170 -9.50 -29.84 -34.12
CA LEU A 170 -8.99 -30.46 -32.91
C LEU A 170 -8.38 -31.82 -33.28
N ASP A 171 -7.16 -32.07 -32.83
CA ASP A 171 -6.56 -33.40 -32.85
C ASP A 171 -6.56 -34.00 -31.42
N ASN A 172 -6.15 -35.26 -31.29
CA ASN A 172 -5.95 -35.93 -30.01
C ASN A 172 -4.71 -35.38 -29.27
N LEU A 173 -4.63 -35.62 -27.96
CA LEU A 173 -3.55 -35.13 -27.09
C LEU A 173 -2.15 -35.54 -27.58
N TYR A 174 -1.99 -36.76 -28.13
CA TYR A 174 -0.69 -37.26 -28.61
C TYR A 174 -0.23 -36.66 -29.95
N ASN A 175 -1.15 -36.15 -30.77
CA ASN A 175 -0.78 -35.36 -31.94
C ASN A 175 -0.55 -33.89 -31.58
N LEU A 176 -1.37 -33.33 -30.69
CA LEU A 176 -1.19 -31.96 -30.19
C LEU A 176 0.18 -31.73 -29.54
N THR A 177 0.74 -32.72 -28.85
CA THR A 177 2.14 -32.66 -28.34
C THR A 177 3.19 -32.60 -29.46
N LYS A 178 2.91 -33.09 -30.67
CA LYS A 178 3.80 -32.97 -31.84
C LYS A 178 3.67 -31.60 -32.49
N ASP A 179 2.44 -31.11 -32.65
CA ASP A 179 2.15 -29.77 -33.19
C ASP A 179 2.72 -28.64 -32.33
N LEU A 180 2.90 -28.90 -31.04
CA LEU A 180 3.55 -28.01 -30.06
C LEU A 180 5.07 -28.25 -29.91
N GLU A 181 5.68 -29.09 -30.76
CA GLU A 181 7.13 -29.37 -30.81
C GLU A 181 7.70 -29.92 -29.48
N LEU A 182 6.90 -30.66 -28.69
CA LEU A 182 7.30 -31.23 -27.39
C LEU A 182 8.01 -32.57 -27.59
N HIS A 183 9.14 -32.58 -28.29
CA HIS A 183 9.80 -33.80 -28.77
C HIS A 183 10.26 -34.72 -27.62
N ARG A 184 10.78 -34.18 -26.52
CA ARG A 184 11.23 -34.99 -25.36
C ARG A 184 10.04 -35.58 -24.61
N PHE A 185 8.96 -34.83 -24.40
CA PHE A 185 7.73 -35.39 -23.82
C PHE A 185 7.18 -36.53 -24.67
N ASN A 186 7.12 -36.35 -26.00
CA ASN A 186 6.69 -37.38 -26.95
C ASN A 186 7.56 -38.65 -26.91
N HIS A 187 8.87 -38.50 -26.67
CA HIS A 187 9.79 -39.62 -26.52
C HIS A 187 9.49 -40.43 -25.25
N HIS A 188 9.36 -39.77 -24.10
CA HIS A 188 9.04 -40.46 -22.84
C HIS A 188 7.62 -41.04 -22.84
N ALA A 189 6.63 -40.37 -23.45
CA ALA A 189 5.26 -40.90 -23.60
C ALA A 189 5.20 -42.18 -24.46
N ARG A 190 6.06 -42.32 -25.48
CA ARG A 190 6.23 -43.58 -26.24
C ARG A 190 6.75 -44.71 -25.36
N LYS A 191 7.83 -44.46 -24.62
CA LYS A 191 8.42 -45.46 -23.72
C LYS A 191 7.45 -45.90 -22.63
N ALA A 192 6.73 -44.95 -22.05
CA ALA A 192 5.67 -45.18 -21.07
C ALA A 192 4.40 -45.89 -21.61
N ARG A 193 4.35 -46.25 -22.90
CA ARG A 193 3.21 -46.88 -23.60
C ARG A 193 1.91 -46.05 -23.66
N LEU A 194 1.95 -44.78 -23.23
CA LEU A 194 0.82 -43.84 -23.17
C LEU A 194 0.31 -43.34 -24.54
N VAL A 195 0.89 -43.80 -25.65
CA VAL A 195 0.51 -43.34 -27.01
C VAL A 195 -0.93 -43.69 -27.34
N GLU A 196 -1.38 -44.90 -27.00
CA GLU A 196 -2.75 -45.33 -27.25
C GLU A 196 -3.74 -44.55 -26.37
N ASP A 197 -3.45 -44.43 -25.07
CA ASP A 197 -4.26 -43.64 -24.13
C ASP A 197 -4.44 -42.19 -24.59
N LEU A 198 -3.34 -41.51 -24.89
CA LEU A 198 -3.35 -40.11 -25.33
C LEU A 198 -3.89 -39.93 -26.76
N SER A 199 -4.06 -40.99 -27.54
CA SER A 199 -4.67 -40.93 -28.89
C SER A 199 -6.15 -41.29 -28.92
N ARG A 200 -6.60 -42.22 -28.06
CA ARG A 200 -7.94 -42.86 -28.14
C ARG A 200 -8.79 -42.70 -26.89
N HIS A 201 -8.18 -42.66 -25.70
CA HIS A 201 -8.88 -42.63 -24.42
C HIS A 201 -8.94 -41.20 -23.85
N GLY A 202 -9.80 -40.99 -22.85
CA GLY A 202 -10.01 -39.70 -22.20
C GLY A 202 -11.44 -39.53 -21.68
N PRO A 203 -11.81 -38.33 -21.19
CA PRO A 203 -11.01 -37.11 -21.22
C PRO A 203 -9.82 -37.11 -20.26
N PHE A 204 -8.68 -36.56 -20.70
CA PHE A 204 -7.50 -36.33 -19.86
C PHE A 204 -7.06 -34.86 -19.87
N THR A 205 -6.26 -34.49 -18.87
CA THR A 205 -5.48 -33.24 -18.83
C THR A 205 -4.01 -33.56 -18.75
N VAL A 206 -3.21 -33.07 -19.70
CA VAL A 206 -1.76 -33.31 -19.78
C VAL A 206 -0.98 -32.04 -19.45
N PHE A 207 -0.11 -32.09 -18.46
CA PHE A 207 0.82 -31.02 -18.11
C PHE A 207 2.18 -31.30 -18.75
N ALA A 208 2.31 -31.05 -20.05
CA ALA A 208 3.47 -31.45 -20.84
C ALA A 208 4.66 -30.47 -20.64
N PRO A 209 5.83 -30.92 -20.16
CA PRO A 209 7.00 -30.05 -20.05
C PRO A 209 7.62 -29.72 -21.40
N THR A 210 8.15 -28.51 -21.52
CA THR A 210 8.98 -28.09 -22.66
C THR A 210 10.27 -28.90 -22.78
N ASP A 211 10.84 -28.96 -23.98
CA ASP A 211 12.16 -29.58 -24.17
C ASP A 211 13.26 -28.87 -23.37
N GLU A 212 13.16 -27.55 -23.17
CA GLU A 212 14.02 -26.82 -22.22
C GLU A 212 13.82 -27.21 -20.75
N ALA A 213 12.64 -27.70 -20.35
CA ALA A 213 12.41 -28.19 -18.99
C ALA A 213 13.19 -29.50 -18.76
N PHE A 214 13.08 -30.45 -19.69
CA PHE A 214 13.86 -31.70 -19.66
C PHE A 214 15.38 -31.44 -19.78
N ALA A 215 15.80 -30.36 -20.43
CA ALA A 215 17.22 -29.99 -20.54
C ALA A 215 17.83 -29.40 -19.25
N LYS A 216 17.01 -29.05 -18.25
CA LYS A 216 17.44 -28.53 -16.94
C LYS A 216 17.53 -29.59 -15.84
N LEU A 217 17.07 -30.81 -16.10
CA LEU A 217 17.12 -31.90 -15.12
C LEU A 217 18.56 -32.33 -14.83
N ALA A 218 18.84 -32.69 -13.57
CA ALA A 218 20.13 -33.28 -13.21
C ALA A 218 20.22 -34.71 -13.76
N LEU A 219 21.45 -35.23 -13.92
CA LEU A 219 21.68 -36.59 -14.42
C LEU A 219 20.95 -37.66 -13.58
N ASN A 220 20.82 -37.44 -12.27
CA ASN A 220 20.12 -38.35 -11.36
C ASN A 220 18.59 -38.28 -11.49
N ASP A 221 18.03 -37.11 -11.84
CA ASP A 221 16.60 -36.97 -12.14
C ASP A 221 16.26 -37.65 -13.48
N LEU A 222 17.19 -37.61 -14.44
CA LEU A 222 17.07 -38.35 -15.70
C LEU A 222 17.02 -39.86 -15.45
N SER A 223 17.82 -40.43 -14.52
CA SER A 223 17.66 -41.85 -14.14
C SER A 223 16.31 -42.20 -13.54
N ASN A 224 15.62 -41.26 -12.86
CA ASN A 224 14.28 -41.50 -12.33
C ASN A 224 13.17 -41.42 -13.41
N LEU A 225 13.43 -40.78 -14.55
CA LEU A 225 12.62 -40.91 -15.77
C LEU A 225 12.78 -42.29 -16.45
N HIS A 226 13.76 -43.11 -16.02
CA HIS A 226 14.20 -44.32 -16.70
C HIS A 226 13.75 -45.66 -16.05
N ASP A 227 12.70 -45.69 -15.21
CA ASP A 227 11.92 -46.94 -15.08
C ASP A 227 11.04 -47.12 -16.34
N GLU A 228 11.71 -47.47 -17.44
CA GLU A 228 11.12 -47.50 -18.79
C GLU A 228 10.26 -48.75 -19.04
N ASN A 229 10.27 -49.70 -18.10
CA ASN A 229 9.66 -51.02 -18.28
C ASN A 229 8.52 -51.32 -17.30
N SER A 230 8.36 -50.55 -16.22
CA SER A 230 7.28 -50.74 -15.23
C SER A 230 6.35 -49.52 -15.15
N PRO A 231 5.15 -49.55 -15.75
CA PRO A 231 4.16 -48.51 -15.51
C PRO A 231 3.57 -48.60 -14.08
N PRO A 232 3.24 -47.46 -13.43
CA PRO A 232 3.29 -46.12 -13.98
C PRO A 232 4.67 -45.46 -13.84
N SER A 233 5.18 -44.93 -14.94
CA SER A 233 6.37 -44.08 -14.97
C SER A 233 6.03 -42.61 -14.68
N GLN A 234 7.03 -41.78 -14.37
CA GLN A 234 6.88 -40.34 -14.09
C GLN A 234 6.05 -39.53 -15.12
N VAL A 235 5.94 -39.99 -16.38
CA VAL A 235 5.05 -39.37 -17.39
C VAL A 235 3.57 -39.44 -16.98
N HIS A 236 3.16 -40.50 -16.29
CA HIS A 236 1.79 -40.66 -15.77
C HIS A 236 1.45 -39.60 -14.72
N TYR A 237 2.45 -39.09 -13.99
CA TYR A 237 2.27 -38.02 -13.00
C TYR A 237 1.97 -36.66 -13.64
N HIS A 238 2.35 -36.50 -14.92
CA HIS A 238 2.01 -35.33 -15.71
C HIS A 238 0.58 -35.38 -16.29
N ILE A 239 -0.21 -36.42 -16.00
CA ILE A 239 -1.54 -36.63 -16.57
C ILE A 239 -2.57 -36.78 -15.46
N ALA A 240 -3.67 -36.02 -15.54
CA ALA A 240 -4.82 -36.11 -14.66
C ALA A 240 -6.09 -36.52 -15.46
N PRO A 241 -7.05 -37.24 -14.86
CA PRO A 241 -8.33 -37.54 -15.49
C PRO A 241 -9.24 -36.30 -15.56
N GLY A 242 -10.09 -36.25 -16.58
CA GLY A 242 -10.99 -35.13 -16.83
C GLY A 242 -10.37 -33.98 -17.64
N ARG A 243 -11.19 -32.99 -17.98
CA ARG A 243 -10.75 -31.73 -18.60
C ARG A 243 -10.64 -30.66 -17.51
N LEU A 244 -9.42 -30.27 -17.15
CA LEU A 244 -9.13 -29.27 -16.13
C LEU A 244 -8.56 -28.02 -16.82
N GLN A 245 -9.32 -26.92 -16.83
CA GLN A 245 -8.85 -25.63 -17.34
C GLN A 245 -8.21 -24.79 -16.22
N VAL A 246 -7.43 -23.77 -16.57
CA VAL A 246 -6.90 -22.78 -15.61
C VAL A 246 -8.03 -21.96 -14.96
N SER A 247 -9.25 -21.98 -15.50
CA SER A 247 -10.48 -21.47 -14.87
C SER A 247 -10.99 -22.37 -13.72
N ASP A 248 -10.64 -23.66 -13.69
CA ASP A 248 -11.07 -24.63 -12.67
C ASP A 248 -10.16 -24.67 -11.44
N PHE A 249 -9.01 -23.99 -11.52
CA PHE A 249 -8.08 -23.76 -10.40
C PHE A 249 -8.64 -22.65 -9.49
N ARG A 250 -9.81 -22.91 -8.90
CA ARG A 250 -10.63 -21.95 -8.16
C ARG A 250 -10.18 -21.77 -6.71
N LYS A 251 -9.59 -22.82 -6.11
CA LYS A 251 -9.08 -22.79 -4.74
C LYS A 251 -7.56 -22.58 -4.74
N LYS A 252 -7.05 -21.90 -3.72
CA LYS A 252 -5.60 -21.90 -3.43
C LYS A 252 -5.20 -23.30 -2.98
N ASN A 253 -4.00 -23.77 -3.36
CA ASN A 253 -3.48 -25.08 -3.01
C ASN A 253 -4.46 -26.21 -3.37
N GLN A 254 -5.03 -26.15 -4.57
CA GLN A 254 -5.98 -27.16 -5.04
C GLN A 254 -5.21 -28.37 -5.55
N GLU A 255 -5.65 -29.58 -5.18
CA GLU A 255 -4.99 -30.82 -5.57
C GLU A 255 -5.89 -31.66 -6.49
N PHE A 256 -5.25 -32.31 -7.46
CA PHE A 256 -5.90 -33.24 -8.39
C PHE A 256 -5.11 -34.55 -8.44
N VAL A 257 -5.83 -35.67 -8.49
CA VAL A 257 -5.24 -37.01 -8.64
C VAL A 257 -4.70 -37.17 -10.07
N THR A 258 -3.57 -37.87 -10.20
CA THR A 258 -2.90 -38.20 -11.47
C THR A 258 -3.09 -39.66 -11.86
N LEU A 259 -2.62 -40.05 -13.04
CA LEU A 259 -2.57 -41.45 -13.47
C LEU A 259 -1.39 -42.23 -12.86
N HIS A 260 -0.52 -41.59 -12.06
CA HIS A 260 0.58 -42.25 -11.36
C HIS A 260 0.12 -42.72 -9.98
N GLN A 261 -0.34 -43.98 -9.87
CA GLN A 261 -0.69 -44.64 -8.59
C GLN A 261 -1.70 -43.89 -7.68
N GLY A 262 -2.38 -42.87 -8.17
CA GLY A 262 -3.28 -42.02 -7.36
C GLY A 262 -2.60 -40.80 -6.73
N ASP A 263 -1.30 -40.58 -6.99
CA ASP A 263 -0.56 -39.41 -6.53
C ASP A 263 -1.20 -38.11 -7.01
N LYS A 264 -1.00 -37.04 -6.24
CA LYS A 264 -1.64 -35.75 -6.49
C LYS A 264 -0.67 -34.72 -7.00
N ILE A 265 -1.13 -33.92 -7.97
CA ILE A 265 -0.52 -32.65 -8.36
C ILE A 265 -1.21 -31.50 -7.65
N ARG A 266 -0.42 -30.49 -7.28
CA ARG A 266 -0.87 -29.26 -6.63
C ARG A 266 -0.87 -28.10 -7.60
N VAL A 267 -2.03 -27.52 -7.84
CA VAL A 267 -2.18 -26.34 -8.69
C VAL A 267 -2.39 -25.07 -7.87
N ASN A 268 -1.85 -23.96 -8.37
CA ASN A 268 -2.08 -22.64 -7.81
C ASN A 268 -2.33 -21.61 -8.92
N LYS A 269 -3.14 -20.60 -8.61
CA LYS A 269 -3.42 -19.45 -9.48
C LYS A 269 -3.14 -18.16 -8.72
N TYR A 270 -2.34 -17.29 -9.31
CA TYR A 270 -1.81 -16.08 -8.71
C TYR A 270 -2.27 -14.82 -9.45
N ALA A 271 -1.79 -13.66 -9.01
CA ALA A 271 -2.01 -12.39 -9.69
C ALA A 271 -1.48 -12.40 -11.13
N PHE A 272 -1.95 -11.48 -11.96
CA PHE A 272 -1.56 -11.31 -13.37
C PHE A 272 -1.78 -12.54 -14.27
N GLY A 273 -2.57 -13.53 -13.81
CA GLY A 273 -2.90 -14.73 -14.58
C GLY A 273 -1.86 -15.84 -14.52
N VAL A 274 -0.81 -15.71 -13.69
CA VAL A 274 0.19 -16.77 -13.51
C VAL A 274 -0.44 -17.98 -12.83
N ALA A 275 -0.27 -19.16 -13.41
CA ALA A 275 -0.70 -20.44 -12.84
C ALA A 275 0.48 -21.41 -12.78
N THR A 276 0.50 -22.26 -11.76
CA THR A 276 1.56 -23.27 -11.56
C THR A 276 0.98 -24.63 -11.19
N VAL A 277 1.75 -25.69 -11.47
CA VAL A 277 1.51 -27.09 -11.07
C VAL A 277 2.81 -27.59 -10.44
N ASN A 278 2.79 -27.98 -9.15
CA ASN A 278 4.00 -28.27 -8.35
C ASN A 278 5.12 -27.24 -8.57
N CYS A 279 4.76 -25.95 -8.57
CA CYS A 279 5.67 -24.84 -8.87
C CYS A 279 6.37 -24.83 -10.24
N ALA A 280 6.03 -25.74 -11.16
CA ALA A 280 6.22 -25.56 -12.60
C ALA A 280 5.19 -24.55 -13.11
N ARG A 281 5.60 -23.50 -13.82
CA ARG A 281 4.68 -22.49 -14.36
C ARG A 281 4.06 -22.98 -15.66
N ILE A 282 2.76 -22.78 -15.81
CA ILE A 282 2.06 -23.02 -17.07
C ILE A 282 2.42 -21.87 -18.02
N ILE A 283 3.18 -22.21 -19.06
CA ILE A 283 3.55 -21.30 -20.15
C ILE A 283 2.35 -21.10 -21.06
N LYS A 284 1.81 -22.19 -21.61
CA LYS A 284 0.75 -22.20 -22.61
C LYS A 284 -0.44 -23.00 -22.05
N PRO A 285 -1.45 -22.32 -21.48
CA PRO A 285 -2.59 -22.98 -20.84
C PRO A 285 -3.70 -23.34 -21.85
N ASP A 286 -4.56 -24.28 -21.45
CA ASP A 286 -5.87 -24.58 -22.05
C ASP A 286 -5.85 -24.98 -23.55
N GLU A 287 -4.81 -25.66 -24.04
CA GLU A 287 -4.78 -26.19 -25.40
C GLU A 287 -5.79 -27.33 -25.55
N LEU A 288 -6.81 -27.15 -26.39
CA LEU A 288 -7.91 -28.10 -26.53
C LEU A 288 -7.53 -29.27 -27.44
N ALA A 289 -7.91 -30.49 -27.04
CA ALA A 289 -7.82 -31.71 -27.83
C ALA A 289 -9.19 -32.42 -27.91
N THR A 290 -9.38 -33.29 -28.89
CA THR A 290 -10.61 -34.12 -29.02
C THR A 290 -10.88 -34.91 -27.75
N ASN A 291 -9.84 -35.54 -27.18
CA ASN A 291 -9.87 -36.36 -25.99
C ASN A 291 -9.33 -35.67 -24.72
N GLY A 292 -9.20 -34.34 -24.68
CA GLY A 292 -8.68 -33.70 -23.46
C GLY A 292 -8.29 -32.23 -23.54
N ILE A 293 -7.41 -31.82 -22.63
CA ILE A 293 -6.75 -30.51 -22.57
C ILE A 293 -5.25 -30.71 -22.32
N LEU A 294 -4.41 -29.85 -22.90
CA LEU A 294 -2.98 -29.82 -22.65
C LEU A 294 -2.54 -28.45 -22.12
N HIS A 295 -1.65 -28.46 -21.14
CA HIS A 295 -0.98 -27.30 -20.58
C HIS A 295 0.53 -27.47 -20.74
N VAL A 296 1.21 -26.53 -21.39
CA VAL A 296 2.67 -26.57 -21.54
C VAL A 296 3.33 -25.96 -20.29
N ILE A 297 4.24 -26.69 -19.64
CA ILE A 297 4.93 -26.27 -18.40
C ILE A 297 6.46 -26.10 -18.55
N ASP A 298 7.09 -25.29 -17.68
CA ASP A 298 8.52 -24.92 -17.77
C ASP A 298 9.49 -25.70 -16.88
N LYS A 299 8.98 -26.68 -16.11
CA LYS A 299 9.74 -27.68 -15.32
C LYS A 299 9.10 -29.05 -15.53
N VAL A 300 9.88 -30.12 -15.41
CA VAL A 300 9.35 -31.49 -15.29
C VAL A 300 8.92 -31.66 -13.83
N ILE A 301 7.75 -32.24 -13.59
CA ILE A 301 7.21 -32.44 -12.23
C ILE A 301 7.40 -33.88 -11.77
N SER A 302 7.55 -34.06 -10.47
CA SER A 302 7.73 -35.38 -9.83
C SER A 302 6.69 -35.57 -8.73
N PRO A 303 6.26 -36.82 -8.46
CA PRO A 303 5.52 -37.17 -7.25
C PRO A 303 6.23 -36.64 -6.00
N VAL A 304 5.42 -36.29 -5.00
CA VAL A 304 5.90 -35.84 -3.69
C VAL A 304 5.34 -36.81 -2.68
N ASP A 305 6.22 -37.54 -1.99
CA ASP A 305 5.83 -38.51 -0.96
C ASP A 305 4.99 -37.81 0.12
N VAL A 306 3.91 -38.45 0.58
CA VAL A 306 3.07 -37.92 1.66
C VAL A 306 3.87 -37.65 2.96
N HIS A 307 4.93 -38.41 3.20
CA HIS A 307 5.84 -38.27 4.33
C HIS A 307 6.91 -37.19 4.13
N ASP A 308 7.18 -36.76 2.89
CA ASP A 308 8.08 -35.65 2.53
C ASP A 308 7.45 -34.28 2.87
N THR A 309 7.16 -34.08 4.16
CA THR A 309 6.71 -32.81 4.72
C THR A 309 7.86 -31.81 4.78
N ILE A 310 7.58 -30.51 4.92
CA ILE A 310 8.58 -29.47 5.17
C ILE A 310 9.56 -29.86 6.28
N ALA A 311 9.05 -30.39 7.40
CA ALA A 311 9.88 -30.75 8.54
C ALA A 311 10.66 -32.06 8.34
N GLN A 312 10.30 -32.90 7.36
CA GLN A 312 11.09 -34.06 6.95
C GLN A 312 12.17 -33.63 5.95
N ARG A 313 11.79 -32.86 4.92
CA ARG A 313 12.72 -32.32 3.91
C ARG A 313 13.84 -31.46 4.50
N LEU A 314 13.58 -30.74 5.60
CA LEU A 314 14.61 -29.96 6.31
C LEU A 314 15.55 -30.82 7.16
N HIS A 315 15.10 -32.02 7.58
CA HIS A 315 15.92 -32.98 8.30
C HIS A 315 16.86 -33.75 7.36
N ASP A 316 16.33 -34.16 6.21
CA ASP A 316 17.06 -34.97 5.21
C ASP A 316 18.05 -34.14 4.36
N ASP A 317 18.03 -32.81 4.45
CA ASP A 317 18.84 -31.89 3.64
C ASP A 317 19.85 -31.12 4.51
N GLU A 318 21.08 -31.64 4.57
CA GLU A 318 22.17 -31.14 5.42
C GLU A 318 22.42 -29.62 5.30
N ARG A 319 22.07 -28.99 4.16
CA ARG A 319 22.21 -27.55 3.92
C ARG A 319 21.38 -26.68 4.86
N PHE A 320 20.36 -27.26 5.50
CA PHE A 320 19.44 -26.58 6.40
C PHE A 320 19.52 -27.06 7.86
N SER A 321 20.51 -27.89 8.21
CA SER A 321 20.61 -28.52 9.55
C SER A 321 20.59 -27.52 10.71
N GLN A 322 21.20 -26.34 10.58
CA GLN A 322 21.14 -25.30 11.61
C GLN A 322 19.75 -24.67 11.75
N PHE A 323 19.00 -24.54 10.65
CA PHE A 323 17.62 -24.08 10.66
C PHE A 323 16.66 -25.13 11.22
N GLU A 324 16.87 -26.40 10.88
CA GLU A 324 16.12 -27.53 11.44
C GLU A 324 16.28 -27.60 12.97
N MET A 325 17.52 -27.53 13.47
CA MET A 325 17.82 -27.48 14.90
C MET A 325 17.09 -26.33 15.60
N ALA A 326 17.09 -25.13 15.02
CA ALA A 326 16.36 -23.98 15.57
C ALA A 326 14.82 -24.19 15.57
N LEU A 327 14.26 -24.81 14.53
CA LEU A 327 12.83 -25.18 14.46
C LEU A 327 12.43 -26.27 15.47
N LEU A 328 13.35 -27.16 15.85
CA LEU A 328 13.13 -28.16 16.91
C LEU A 328 13.13 -27.52 18.30
N LEU A 329 14.09 -26.63 18.59
CA LEU A 329 14.20 -25.94 19.88
C LEU A 329 13.00 -25.00 20.17
N SER A 330 12.41 -24.40 19.12
CA SER A 330 11.26 -23.49 19.22
C SER A 330 9.88 -24.18 19.12
N ASP A 331 9.83 -25.51 19.10
CA ASP A 331 8.63 -26.35 18.87
C ASP A 331 7.86 -26.09 17.53
N LEU A 332 8.32 -25.14 16.70
CA LEU A 332 7.71 -24.80 15.43
C LEU A 332 7.70 -25.98 14.44
N ALA A 333 8.69 -26.87 14.50
CA ALA A 333 8.69 -28.11 13.72
C ALA A 333 7.44 -28.99 14.00
N LYS A 334 7.00 -29.08 15.26
CA LYS A 334 5.77 -29.83 15.61
C LYS A 334 4.52 -29.08 15.13
N LYS A 335 4.53 -27.75 15.19
CA LYS A 335 3.44 -26.87 14.72
C LYS A 335 3.20 -27.00 13.21
N LEU A 336 4.28 -26.97 12.42
CA LEU A 336 4.26 -27.15 10.95
C LEU A 336 3.77 -28.54 10.53
N ARG A 337 4.04 -29.60 11.33
CA ARG A 337 3.52 -30.95 11.10
C ARG A 337 2.03 -31.09 11.47
N LYS A 338 1.52 -30.33 12.44
CA LYS A 338 0.14 -30.41 12.95
C LYS A 338 -0.87 -29.50 12.24
N GLU A 339 -0.46 -28.31 11.78
CA GLU A 339 -1.37 -27.39 11.09
C GLU A 339 -1.84 -27.97 9.73
N ARG A 340 -3.16 -27.96 9.48
CA ARG A 340 -3.75 -28.40 8.19
C ARG A 340 -3.54 -27.42 7.03
N HIS A 341 -2.81 -26.34 7.27
CA HIS A 341 -2.51 -25.33 6.25
C HIS A 341 -1.22 -25.71 5.51
N SER A 342 -1.13 -25.34 4.23
CA SER A 342 0.13 -25.41 3.51
C SER A 342 0.96 -24.16 3.73
N PHE A 343 2.28 -24.30 3.73
CA PHE A 343 3.22 -23.20 4.04
C PHE A 343 4.20 -22.92 2.91
N THR A 344 4.79 -21.73 2.97
CA THR A 344 6.02 -21.37 2.29
C THR A 344 7.05 -21.09 3.36
N VAL A 345 8.11 -21.89 3.42
CA VAL A 345 9.19 -21.75 4.40
C VAL A 345 10.45 -21.24 3.71
N LEU A 346 10.98 -20.13 4.22
CA LEU A 346 12.19 -19.49 3.74
C LEU A 346 13.36 -20.03 4.56
N ALA A 347 13.88 -21.19 4.21
CA ALA A 347 14.90 -21.88 5.02
C ALA A 347 16.27 -21.22 4.79
N PRO A 348 16.89 -20.58 5.79
CA PRO A 348 18.26 -20.10 5.66
C PRO A 348 19.21 -21.30 5.61
N THR A 349 20.12 -21.25 4.65
CA THR A 349 21.23 -22.19 4.53
C THR A 349 22.20 -22.08 5.72
N ASN A 350 23.03 -23.09 5.98
CA ASN A 350 24.06 -23.01 7.01
C ASN A 350 25.03 -21.83 6.76
N GLU A 351 25.32 -21.52 5.50
CA GLU A 351 26.08 -20.32 5.09
C GLU A 351 25.35 -19.03 5.47
N ALA A 352 24.02 -19.01 5.49
CA ALA A 352 23.24 -17.85 5.95
C ALA A 352 23.39 -17.62 7.45
N PHE A 353 23.41 -18.68 8.25
CA PHE A 353 23.65 -18.61 9.70
C PHE A 353 25.10 -18.20 10.01
N SER A 354 26.08 -18.64 9.22
CA SER A 354 27.50 -18.23 9.38
C SER A 354 27.75 -16.72 9.24
N LYS A 355 26.80 -15.98 8.65
CA LYS A 355 26.84 -14.51 8.52
C LYS A 355 26.24 -13.76 9.72
N LEU A 356 25.67 -14.47 10.70
CA LEU A 356 25.08 -13.83 11.87
C LEU A 356 26.18 -13.30 12.83
N PRO A 357 25.95 -12.17 13.50
CA PRO A 357 26.73 -11.81 14.68
C PRO A 357 26.63 -12.92 15.73
N GLN A 358 27.76 -13.29 16.35
CA GLN A 358 27.84 -14.42 17.29
C GLN A 358 26.77 -14.34 18.40
N HIS A 359 26.55 -13.16 18.98
CA HIS A 359 25.55 -12.96 20.04
C HIS A 359 24.10 -13.18 19.59
N ILE A 360 23.78 -13.07 18.28
CA ILE A 360 22.46 -13.41 17.73
C ILE A 360 22.40 -14.91 17.44
N PHE A 361 23.47 -15.49 16.91
CA PHE A 361 23.59 -16.93 16.71
C PHE A 361 23.36 -17.67 18.05
N ASP A 362 24.10 -17.32 19.09
CA ASP A 362 23.99 -17.91 20.43
C ASP A 362 22.55 -17.77 20.97
N LYS A 363 21.94 -16.57 20.87
CA LYS A 363 20.56 -16.32 21.30
C LYS A 363 19.53 -17.21 20.59
N ILE A 364 19.72 -17.54 19.31
CA ILE A 364 18.80 -18.44 18.56
C ILE A 364 18.82 -19.87 19.15
N PHE A 365 19.95 -20.32 19.68
CA PHE A 365 20.09 -21.66 20.24
C PHE A 365 19.97 -21.71 21.78
N SER A 366 20.04 -20.56 22.47
CA SER A 366 19.89 -20.47 23.93
C SER A 366 18.52 -19.94 24.42
N ASP A 367 17.77 -19.18 23.60
CA ASP A 367 16.46 -18.62 23.97
C ASP A 367 15.37 -19.01 22.95
N ALA A 368 14.50 -19.93 23.36
CA ALA A 368 13.39 -20.42 22.56
C ALA A 368 12.39 -19.32 22.12
N ASN A 369 12.24 -18.23 22.88
CA ASN A 369 11.34 -17.13 22.52
C ASN A 369 11.94 -16.27 21.40
N THR A 370 13.22 -15.91 21.51
CA THR A 370 13.96 -15.24 20.42
C THR A 370 14.01 -16.12 19.17
N ALA A 371 14.24 -17.42 19.34
CA ALA A 371 14.18 -18.40 18.26
C ALA A 371 12.80 -18.41 17.59
N GLU A 372 11.70 -18.62 18.33
CA GLU A 372 10.34 -18.64 17.75
C GLU A 372 10.06 -17.33 16.99
N LYS A 373 10.42 -16.17 17.54
CA LYS A 373 10.22 -14.86 16.90
C LYS A 373 10.95 -14.75 15.55
N ILE A 374 12.24 -15.11 15.52
CA ILE A 374 13.05 -15.10 14.29
C ILE A 374 12.50 -16.11 13.29
N LEU A 375 12.15 -17.32 13.72
CA LEU A 375 11.71 -18.40 12.83
C LEU A 375 10.29 -18.17 12.27
N ARG A 376 9.37 -17.57 13.02
CA ARG A 376 8.03 -17.17 12.52
C ARG A 376 8.09 -16.15 11.39
N ARG A 377 9.17 -15.36 11.30
CA ARG A 377 9.44 -14.47 10.16
C ARG A 377 9.79 -15.23 8.88
N HIS A 378 10.35 -16.44 9.00
CA HIS A 378 10.70 -17.29 7.86
C HIS A 378 9.52 -18.13 7.34
N ILE A 379 8.36 -18.10 8.00
CA ILE A 379 7.21 -18.93 7.66
C ILE A 379 6.05 -18.06 7.16
N ILE A 380 5.51 -18.40 6.00
CA ILE A 380 4.35 -17.73 5.37
C ILE A 380 3.25 -18.77 5.16
N ARG A 381 1.99 -18.39 5.42
CA ARG A 381 0.82 -19.26 5.18
C ARG A 381 0.39 -19.21 3.71
N GLY A 382 0.22 -20.40 3.11
CA GLY A 382 -0.03 -20.60 1.68
C GLY A 382 1.24 -20.96 0.90
N VAL A 383 1.07 -21.49 -0.31
CA VAL A 383 2.16 -21.88 -1.23
C VAL A 383 2.42 -20.78 -2.24
N PHE A 384 3.63 -20.20 -2.20
CA PHE A 384 4.09 -19.16 -3.10
C PHE A 384 5.33 -19.64 -3.86
N CYS A 385 5.12 -20.15 -5.07
CA CYS A 385 6.21 -20.56 -5.96
C CYS A 385 7.02 -19.36 -6.46
N ALA A 386 8.31 -19.54 -6.79
CA ALA A 386 9.18 -18.47 -7.23
C ALA A 386 8.69 -17.80 -8.53
N ASP A 387 8.25 -18.60 -9.51
CA ASP A 387 7.70 -18.13 -10.78
C ASP A 387 6.33 -17.42 -10.67
N ALA A 388 5.70 -17.43 -9.49
CA ALA A 388 4.53 -16.60 -9.22
C ALA A 388 4.88 -15.11 -9.03
N ILE A 389 6.14 -14.81 -8.67
CA ILE A 389 6.61 -13.47 -8.31
C ILE A 389 7.09 -12.71 -9.57
N VAL A 390 6.17 -12.32 -10.45
CA VAL A 390 6.51 -11.56 -11.67
C VAL A 390 6.79 -10.06 -11.41
N VAL A 391 6.29 -9.53 -10.28
CA VAL A 391 6.48 -8.15 -9.80
C VAL A 391 6.70 -8.16 -8.28
N ALA A 392 7.09 -7.01 -7.72
CA ALA A 392 7.27 -6.88 -6.28
C ALA A 392 5.96 -7.10 -5.51
N VAL A 393 5.97 -7.94 -4.47
CA VAL A 393 4.81 -8.23 -3.61
C VAL A 393 5.21 -8.36 -2.15
N GLY A 394 4.43 -7.74 -1.24
CA GLY A 394 4.59 -7.90 0.20
C GLY A 394 3.75 -9.08 0.71
N LEU A 395 4.40 -10.11 1.25
CA LEU A 395 3.73 -11.29 1.83
C LEU A 395 3.84 -11.27 3.36
N LYS A 396 2.72 -11.52 4.05
CA LYS A 396 2.62 -11.51 5.51
C LYS A 396 3.14 -12.84 6.09
N THR A 397 4.07 -12.74 7.02
CA THR A 397 4.68 -13.87 7.75
C THR A 397 3.82 -14.30 8.94
N MET A 398 4.17 -15.41 9.60
CA MET A 398 3.54 -15.80 10.87
C MET A 398 3.84 -14.77 11.97
N ASP A 399 4.97 -14.07 11.92
CA ASP A 399 5.33 -12.95 12.79
C ASP A 399 4.56 -11.64 12.49
N GLN A 400 3.53 -11.70 11.65
CA GLN A 400 2.65 -10.60 11.24
C GLN A 400 3.30 -9.51 10.37
N ASP A 401 4.63 -9.37 10.37
CA ASP A 401 5.33 -8.46 9.46
C ASP A 401 5.30 -8.96 8.00
N ARG A 402 5.54 -8.04 7.05
CA ARG A 402 5.56 -8.28 5.61
C ARG A 402 6.98 -8.34 5.07
N LEU A 403 7.32 -9.45 4.42
CA LEU A 403 8.51 -9.57 3.61
C LEU A 403 8.22 -9.14 2.17
N LEU A 404 9.11 -8.35 1.58
CA LEU A 404 8.98 -7.84 0.21
C LEU A 404 9.73 -8.76 -0.76
N PHE A 405 8.97 -9.60 -1.47
CA PHE A 405 9.46 -10.45 -2.54
C PHE A 405 9.65 -9.62 -3.79
N ARG A 406 10.82 -9.73 -4.43
CA ARG A 406 11.18 -9.05 -5.68
C ARG A 406 11.91 -10.04 -6.59
N CYS A 407 11.34 -10.33 -7.75
CA CYS A 407 12.13 -10.95 -8.81
C CYS A 407 13.04 -9.88 -9.44
N LYS A 408 14.35 -10.12 -9.44
CA LYS A 408 15.37 -9.32 -10.11
C LYS A 408 15.91 -10.05 -11.33
N ARG A 409 16.83 -9.43 -12.07
CA ARG A 409 17.51 -10.08 -13.22
C ARG A 409 18.28 -11.35 -12.88
N GLU A 410 18.75 -11.44 -11.63
CA GLU A 410 19.62 -12.47 -11.05
C GLU A 410 18.86 -13.63 -10.38
N GLY A 411 17.56 -13.47 -10.12
CA GLY A 411 16.77 -14.44 -9.36
C GLY A 411 15.74 -13.78 -8.43
N LEU A 412 15.16 -14.57 -7.54
CA LEU A 412 14.21 -14.11 -6.53
C LEU A 412 14.95 -13.57 -5.29
N TRP A 413 14.53 -12.40 -4.83
CA TRP A 413 15.03 -11.76 -3.60
C TRP A 413 13.89 -11.52 -2.63
N ILE A 414 14.18 -11.58 -1.33
CA ILE A 414 13.24 -11.38 -0.24
C ILE A 414 13.87 -10.35 0.71
N ASN A 415 13.35 -9.12 0.67
CA ASN A 415 14.05 -7.94 1.19
C ASN A 415 15.48 -7.82 0.62
N GLN A 416 16.48 -8.22 1.41
CA GLN A 416 17.91 -8.23 1.07
C GLN A 416 18.47 -9.66 0.91
N ALA A 417 17.74 -10.71 1.28
CA ALA A 417 18.15 -12.10 1.11
C ALA A 417 17.94 -12.54 -0.34
N ARG A 418 18.88 -13.33 -0.90
CA ARG A 418 18.71 -14.00 -2.19
C ARG A 418 18.18 -15.41 -1.97
N VAL A 419 17.18 -15.81 -2.77
CA VAL A 419 16.74 -17.20 -2.84
C VAL A 419 17.74 -17.97 -3.71
N VAL A 420 18.45 -18.92 -3.10
CA VAL A 420 19.48 -19.75 -3.74
C VAL A 420 18.94 -21.12 -4.16
N HIS A 421 17.93 -21.65 -3.47
CA HIS A 421 17.29 -22.92 -3.77
C HIS A 421 15.76 -22.74 -3.82
N PRO A 422 15.21 -22.23 -4.94
CA PRO A 422 13.78 -22.00 -5.07
C PRO A 422 12.99 -23.29 -5.29
N ASP A 423 11.70 -23.26 -4.92
CA ASP A 423 10.69 -24.26 -5.30
C ASP A 423 10.98 -25.71 -4.87
N ILE A 424 11.53 -25.93 -3.66
CA ILE A 424 11.61 -27.29 -3.07
C ILE A 424 10.19 -27.67 -2.60
N VAL A 425 9.43 -28.37 -3.44
CA VAL A 425 8.03 -28.75 -3.16
C VAL A 425 7.97 -29.92 -2.17
N THR A 426 7.06 -29.85 -1.20
CA THR A 426 6.86 -30.84 -0.14
C THR A 426 5.37 -31.15 0.05
N SER A 427 5.02 -32.23 0.75
CA SER A 427 3.63 -32.69 0.87
C SER A 427 2.70 -31.67 1.53
N ASN A 428 3.22 -30.85 2.47
CA ASN A 428 2.50 -29.75 3.11
C ASN A 428 2.99 -28.34 2.73
N GLY A 429 3.74 -28.16 1.64
CA GLY A 429 4.02 -26.80 1.14
C GLY A 429 5.17 -26.67 0.13
N VAL A 430 5.99 -25.64 0.33
CA VAL A 430 7.19 -25.35 -0.45
C VAL A 430 8.27 -24.73 0.45
N ILE A 431 9.53 -25.09 0.23
CA ILE A 431 10.70 -24.48 0.85
C ILE A 431 11.45 -23.65 -0.22
N HIS A 432 11.90 -22.47 0.17
CA HIS A 432 12.86 -21.66 -0.59
C HIS A 432 14.12 -21.49 0.27
N GLY A 433 15.22 -22.09 -0.16
CA GLY A 433 16.52 -21.89 0.48
C GLY A 433 17.02 -20.46 0.27
N VAL A 434 17.32 -19.73 1.35
CA VAL A 434 17.83 -18.35 1.33
C VAL A 434 19.26 -18.27 1.85
N ASP A 435 20.01 -17.28 1.35
CA ASP A 435 21.42 -17.06 1.71
C ASP A 435 21.63 -16.14 2.92
N THR A 436 20.56 -15.64 3.54
CA THR A 436 20.61 -14.68 4.64
C THR A 436 19.47 -14.96 5.62
N VAL A 437 19.77 -15.03 6.92
CA VAL A 437 18.76 -15.17 7.97
C VAL A 437 17.94 -13.88 8.07
N LEU A 438 16.63 -14.00 7.93
CA LEU A 438 15.69 -12.90 8.02
C LEU A 438 15.47 -12.54 9.49
N LEU A 439 16.21 -11.56 9.99
CA LEU A 439 16.02 -11.03 11.34
C LEU A 439 14.84 -10.05 11.41
N PRO A 440 13.96 -10.13 12.44
CA PRO A 440 12.99 -9.07 12.77
C PRO A 440 13.71 -7.86 13.35
N ASP A 441 13.09 -6.68 13.26
CA ASP A 441 13.74 -5.42 13.64
C ASP A 441 14.09 -5.35 15.12
N SER A 442 13.28 -5.98 15.98
CA SER A 442 13.48 -6.02 17.43
C SER A 442 14.75 -6.73 17.90
N VAL A 443 15.45 -7.49 17.04
CA VAL A 443 16.72 -8.17 17.39
C VAL A 443 17.93 -7.61 16.64
N LYS A 444 17.74 -6.56 15.83
CA LYS A 444 18.83 -5.85 15.15
C LYS A 444 19.37 -4.74 16.04
N SER A 445 20.64 -4.40 15.85
CA SER A 445 21.21 -3.17 16.40
C SER A 445 20.59 -1.94 15.71
N MET A 446 20.53 -0.81 16.41
CA MET A 446 20.13 0.48 15.84
C MET A 446 20.97 0.87 14.61
N PRO A 447 22.33 0.76 14.61
CA PRO A 447 23.16 1.01 13.41
C PRO A 447 22.81 0.15 12.20
N ASP A 448 22.56 -1.15 12.37
CA ASP A 448 22.20 -2.03 11.24
C ASP A 448 20.83 -1.68 10.68
N LEU A 449 19.88 -1.33 11.55
CA LEU A 449 18.55 -0.87 11.16
C LEU A 449 18.62 0.44 10.35
N MET A 450 19.50 1.38 10.74
CA MET A 450 19.76 2.61 9.98
C MET A 450 20.38 2.33 8.61
N ARG A 451 21.34 1.40 8.51
CA ARG A 451 21.96 0.99 7.25
C ARG A 451 20.91 0.39 6.30
N GLU A 452 20.06 -0.52 6.79
CA GLU A 452 18.92 -1.06 6.02
C GLU A 452 17.92 0.04 5.58
N MET A 453 17.71 1.07 6.41
CA MET A 453 16.84 2.20 6.09
C MET A 453 17.46 3.21 5.11
N HIS A 454 18.71 3.01 4.67
CA HIS A 454 19.50 3.97 3.88
C HIS A 454 19.75 5.31 4.59
N LEU A 455 20.02 5.27 5.90
CA LEU A 455 20.28 6.45 6.75
C LEU A 455 21.77 6.59 7.14
N GLY A 456 22.65 6.03 6.31
CA GLY A 456 24.10 5.96 6.56
C GLY A 456 24.77 7.32 6.72
N GLY A 457 24.23 8.39 6.11
CA GLY A 457 24.77 9.75 6.28
C GLY A 457 24.71 10.23 7.72
N PHE A 458 23.56 10.08 8.39
CA PHE A 458 23.41 10.48 9.80
C PHE A 458 24.13 9.50 10.74
N LEU A 459 24.12 8.21 10.43
CA LEU A 459 24.86 7.21 11.22
C LEU A 459 26.37 7.55 11.28
N ALA A 460 26.97 7.98 10.18
CA ALA A 460 28.37 8.41 10.17
C ALA A 460 28.61 9.66 11.04
N LEU A 461 27.65 10.59 11.15
CA LEU A 461 27.74 11.72 12.08
C LEU A 461 27.63 11.26 13.55
N MET A 462 26.74 10.31 13.85
CA MET A 462 26.64 9.70 15.18
C MET A 462 27.94 8.99 15.58
N GLU A 463 28.50 8.17 14.69
CA GLU A 463 29.77 7.46 14.87
C GLU A 463 30.93 8.45 15.13
N GLN A 464 31.00 9.57 14.42
CA GLN A 464 32.03 10.62 14.64
C GLN A 464 31.95 11.30 16.02
N THR A 465 30.77 11.40 16.62
CA THR A 465 30.59 12.02 17.95
C THR A 465 30.91 11.10 19.13
N GLY A 466 31.17 9.80 18.88
CA GLY A 466 31.34 8.80 19.93
C GLY A 466 30.06 8.49 20.73
N LEU A 467 28.89 9.04 20.36
CA LEU A 467 27.65 8.86 21.11
C LEU A 467 27.13 7.42 21.09
N ASN A 468 27.51 6.61 20.10
CA ASN A 468 27.09 5.21 19.96
C ASN A 468 27.40 4.36 21.19
N ASP A 469 28.58 4.56 21.79
CA ASP A 469 29.04 3.82 22.99
C ASP A 469 28.57 4.48 24.30
N SER A 470 27.97 5.68 24.19
CA SER A 470 27.67 6.57 25.32
C SER A 470 26.20 6.52 25.77
N PHE A 471 25.31 5.81 25.08
CA PHE A 471 23.87 5.83 25.39
C PHE A 471 23.58 5.14 26.75
N PRO A 472 23.17 5.89 27.80
CA PRO A 472 23.08 5.37 29.15
C PRO A 472 21.82 4.52 29.41
N ALA A 473 20.89 4.50 28.46
CA ALA A 473 19.64 3.76 28.56
C ALA A 473 19.28 3.09 27.23
N LYS A 474 18.94 1.80 27.28
CA LYS A 474 18.04 1.21 26.29
C LYS A 474 16.68 1.91 26.44
N ASN A 475 15.97 2.13 25.33
CA ASN A 475 14.76 2.96 25.18
C ASN A 475 15.04 4.46 24.91
N PHE A 476 15.35 4.78 23.65
CA PHE A 476 15.35 6.14 23.12
C PHE A 476 14.65 6.22 21.75
N THR A 477 14.45 7.43 21.25
CA THR A 477 13.86 7.71 19.95
C THR A 477 14.82 8.58 19.15
N VAL A 478 15.13 8.19 17.92
CA VAL A 478 16.02 8.94 17.01
C VAL A 478 15.21 9.45 15.83
N PHE A 479 15.07 10.77 15.72
CA PHE A 479 14.58 11.44 14.52
C PHE A 479 15.74 11.53 13.53
N THR A 480 15.86 10.54 12.65
CA THR A 480 17.01 10.41 11.75
C THR A 480 16.77 11.13 10.42
N PRO A 481 17.55 12.18 10.07
CA PRO A 481 17.43 12.82 8.78
C PRO A 481 17.83 11.86 7.65
N THR A 482 17.06 11.88 6.57
CA THR A 482 17.41 11.17 5.33
C THR A 482 18.69 11.74 4.70
N ASN A 483 19.37 10.97 3.85
CA ASN A 483 20.52 11.49 3.11
C ASN A 483 20.14 12.73 2.27
N ASP A 484 18.93 12.74 1.69
CA ASP A 484 18.36 13.89 0.99
C ASP A 484 18.20 15.10 1.93
N ALA A 485 17.72 14.89 3.16
CA ALA A 485 17.61 15.93 4.19
C ALA A 485 18.98 16.57 4.53
N ILE A 486 20.02 15.75 4.66
CA ILE A 486 21.39 16.24 4.89
C ILE A 486 21.89 17.03 3.69
N SER A 487 21.59 16.58 2.46
CA SER A 487 22.00 17.28 1.22
C SER A 487 21.32 18.64 1.00
N LYS A 488 20.24 18.95 1.72
CA LYS A 488 19.60 20.27 1.71
C LYS A 488 20.33 21.31 2.57
N LEU A 489 21.19 20.88 3.51
CA LEU A 489 21.95 21.82 4.33
C LEU A 489 22.99 22.55 3.48
N ASP A 490 23.27 23.79 3.87
CA ASP A 490 24.31 24.58 3.23
C ASP A 490 25.67 23.86 3.33
N PRO A 491 26.40 23.66 2.21
CA PRO A 491 27.67 22.93 2.22
C PRO A 491 28.75 23.57 3.09
N GLU A 492 28.74 24.90 3.24
CA GLU A 492 29.70 25.59 4.10
C GLU A 492 29.35 25.37 5.58
N TYR A 493 28.08 25.46 5.95
CA TYR A 493 27.59 25.09 7.29
C TYR A 493 27.93 23.64 7.63
N LEU A 494 27.68 22.68 6.73
CA LEU A 494 28.08 21.28 6.93
C LEU A 494 29.59 21.14 7.15
N ALA A 495 30.42 21.81 6.36
CA ALA A 495 31.87 21.78 6.50
C ALA A 495 32.36 22.44 7.81
N ARG A 496 31.67 23.48 8.31
CA ARG A 496 31.93 24.08 9.63
C ARG A 496 31.51 23.13 10.76
N LEU A 497 30.34 22.49 10.65
CA LEU A 497 29.83 21.54 11.63
C LEU A 497 30.75 20.31 11.75
N GLN A 498 31.19 19.74 10.63
CA GLN A 498 32.15 18.61 10.61
C GLN A 498 33.52 18.95 11.21
N LYS A 499 33.90 20.24 11.25
CA LYS A 499 35.15 20.71 11.90
C LYS A 499 34.98 21.04 13.38
N ASN A 500 33.75 21.03 13.92
CA ASN A 500 33.47 21.36 15.30
C ASN A 500 32.73 20.19 16.00
N PRO A 501 33.47 19.28 16.66
CA PRO A 501 32.89 18.11 17.31
C PRO A 501 31.80 18.43 18.34
N GLU A 502 31.94 19.51 19.11
CA GLU A 502 30.94 19.89 20.13
C GLU A 502 29.65 20.42 19.49
N ALA A 503 29.75 21.21 18.42
CA ALA A 503 28.56 21.64 17.67
C ALA A 503 27.88 20.44 16.98
N MET A 504 28.66 19.53 16.37
CA MET A 504 28.13 18.29 15.79
C MET A 504 27.42 17.44 16.86
N LYS A 505 28.03 17.28 18.04
CA LYS A 505 27.47 16.53 19.17
C LYS A 505 26.15 17.13 19.64
N LYS A 506 26.07 18.46 19.82
CA LYS A 506 24.81 19.15 20.17
C LYS A 506 23.72 18.94 19.12
N VAL A 507 24.05 18.99 17.83
CA VAL A 507 23.11 18.69 16.74
C VAL A 507 22.65 17.23 16.80
N VAL A 508 23.55 16.26 16.93
CA VAL A 508 23.18 14.82 17.03
C VAL A 508 22.33 14.55 18.27
N GLN A 509 22.71 15.09 19.43
CA GLN A 509 21.94 14.99 20.67
C GLN A 509 20.52 15.55 20.52
N HIS A 510 20.34 16.63 19.76
CA HIS A 510 19.02 17.22 19.54
C HIS A 510 18.09 16.38 18.65
N HIS A 511 18.62 15.41 17.89
CA HIS A 511 17.80 14.44 17.17
C HIS A 511 17.33 13.25 18.04
N ILE A 512 17.73 13.21 19.32
CA ILE A 512 17.55 12.04 20.19
C ILE A 512 16.74 12.42 21.43
N VAL A 513 15.69 11.66 21.70
CA VAL A 513 14.73 11.85 22.80
C VAL A 513 14.72 10.60 23.69
N PRO A 514 14.69 10.70 25.03
CA PRO A 514 14.59 9.55 25.92
C PRO A 514 13.21 8.89 25.82
N GLY A 515 13.16 7.56 25.97
CA GLY A 515 11.94 6.76 25.81
C GLY A 515 11.65 6.39 24.35
N LYS A 516 10.79 5.38 24.17
CA LYS A 516 10.33 4.92 22.85
C LYS A 516 9.00 5.60 22.50
N VAL A 517 9.08 6.62 21.64
CA VAL A 517 7.94 7.44 21.20
C VAL A 517 7.54 6.97 19.80
N LYS A 518 6.33 6.42 19.65
CA LYS A 518 5.78 6.01 18.36
C LYS A 518 5.08 7.20 17.70
N LYS A 519 4.84 7.12 16.38
CA LYS A 519 4.15 8.19 15.64
C LYS A 519 2.72 8.41 16.14
N SER A 520 2.08 7.37 16.69
CA SER A 520 0.79 7.43 17.39
C SER A 520 0.81 8.27 18.66
N ASP A 521 1.98 8.50 19.24
CA ASP A 521 2.16 9.13 20.53
C ASP A 521 2.52 10.62 20.36
N LEU A 522 2.88 11.02 19.12
CA LEU A 522 3.08 12.40 18.70
C LEU A 522 1.71 13.07 18.44
N VAL A 523 0.97 13.31 19.52
CA VAL A 523 -0.38 13.88 19.50
C VAL A 523 -0.43 15.28 20.11
N GLY A 524 -1.25 16.15 19.50
CA GLY A 524 -1.31 17.57 19.86
C GLY A 524 -0.01 18.33 19.54
N ASP A 525 -0.06 19.65 19.70
CA ASP A 525 1.16 20.43 19.74
C ASP A 525 1.76 20.27 21.14
N SER A 526 2.98 19.74 21.22
CA SER A 526 3.63 19.30 22.45
C SER A 526 5.15 19.41 22.33
N ASP A 527 5.86 19.33 23.45
CA ASP A 527 7.33 19.42 23.48
C ASP A 527 7.94 18.08 23.91
N LEU A 528 8.99 17.63 23.24
CA LEU A 528 9.83 16.51 23.68
C LEU A 528 11.19 17.04 24.14
N ALA A 529 11.63 16.67 25.34
CA ALA A 529 12.99 16.98 25.78
C ALA A 529 14.00 16.16 24.96
N SER A 530 14.89 16.80 24.21
CA SER A 530 16.04 16.10 23.61
C SER A 530 17.16 15.91 24.63
N ILE A 531 18.08 14.98 24.36
CA ILE A 531 19.29 14.79 25.19
C ILE A 531 20.35 15.90 25.00
N ALA A 532 20.00 16.98 24.28
CA ALA A 532 20.76 18.23 24.22
C ALA A 532 20.25 19.29 25.22
N ASP A 533 19.35 18.91 26.14
CA ASP A 533 18.63 19.78 27.08
C ASP A 533 17.84 20.92 26.41
N VAL A 534 17.47 20.72 25.14
CA VAL A 534 16.66 21.63 24.32
C VAL A 534 15.37 20.90 23.92
N GLY A 535 14.22 21.58 24.00
CA GLY A 535 12.94 21.01 23.58
C GLY A 535 12.83 20.91 22.04
N ILE A 536 12.39 19.76 21.54
CA ILE A 536 11.92 19.56 20.16
C ILE A 536 10.43 19.87 20.12
N LYS A 537 10.00 20.73 19.19
CA LYS A 537 8.60 21.13 19.03
C LYS A 537 7.83 20.15 18.16
N ILE A 538 6.87 19.44 18.73
CA ILE A 538 5.92 18.62 17.99
C ILE A 538 4.77 19.49 17.50
N THR A 539 4.44 19.40 16.21
CA THR A 539 3.29 20.13 15.65
C THR A 539 2.48 19.22 14.74
N VAL A 540 1.19 19.08 15.06
CA VAL A 540 0.27 18.20 14.33
C VAL A 540 -0.53 19.00 13.31
N GLN A 541 -0.39 18.59 12.04
CA GLN A 541 -0.86 19.32 10.86
C GLN A 541 -1.77 18.41 10.02
N ARG A 542 -2.53 18.98 9.07
CA ARG A 542 -3.34 18.17 8.13
C ARG A 542 -2.48 17.33 7.17
N SER A 543 -1.23 17.74 6.94
CA SER A 543 -0.26 17.09 6.06
C SER A 543 0.57 16.00 6.75
N GLY A 544 0.58 15.94 8.09
CA GLY A 544 1.41 15.04 8.88
C GLY A 544 1.79 15.63 10.23
N VAL A 545 2.87 15.11 10.81
CA VAL A 545 3.43 15.58 12.08
C VAL A 545 4.85 16.09 11.81
N THR A 546 5.19 17.26 12.34
CA THR A 546 6.57 17.77 12.29
C THR A 546 7.21 17.75 13.67
N VAL A 547 8.52 17.47 13.67
CA VAL A 547 9.46 17.71 14.77
C VAL A 547 10.29 18.92 14.35
N ASP A 548 10.14 20.01 15.08
CA ASP A 548 10.52 21.36 14.64
C ASP A 548 10.03 21.64 13.22
N LYS A 549 10.95 21.84 12.26
CA LYS A 549 10.67 22.06 10.83
C LYS A 549 10.66 20.78 9.98
N ALA A 550 10.94 19.61 10.55
CA ALA A 550 11.14 18.38 9.80
C ALA A 550 9.91 17.45 9.87
N MET A 551 9.42 17.00 8.73
CA MET A 551 8.27 16.10 8.60
C MET A 551 8.64 14.67 9.01
N VAL A 552 7.86 14.10 9.92
CA VAL A 552 8.02 12.72 10.41
C VAL A 552 7.42 11.72 9.42
N GLY A 553 8.27 10.84 8.88
CA GLY A 553 7.88 9.81 7.92
C GLY A 553 6.84 8.82 8.46
N GLU A 554 6.13 8.13 7.56
CA GLU A 554 4.99 7.26 7.94
C GLU A 554 5.36 5.96 8.64
N HIS A 555 6.55 5.43 8.41
CA HIS A 555 6.93 4.07 8.82
C HIS A 555 8.19 4.10 9.70
N PRO A 556 8.06 4.36 11.01
CA PRO A 556 9.17 4.16 11.94
C PRO A 556 9.55 2.67 12.01
N ARG A 557 10.79 2.38 12.42
CA ARG A 557 11.23 1.02 12.74
C ARG A 557 11.71 0.97 14.19
N GLU A 558 11.45 -0.14 14.87
CA GLU A 558 11.74 -0.31 16.30
C GLU A 558 12.67 -1.51 16.51
N CYS A 559 13.82 -1.26 17.14
CA CYS A 559 14.75 -2.27 17.64
C CYS A 559 14.62 -2.44 19.16
N GLU A 560 15.45 -3.31 19.78
CA GLU A 560 15.52 -3.43 21.24
C GLU A 560 15.87 -2.07 21.88
N GLU A 561 16.82 -1.35 21.29
CA GLU A 561 17.40 -0.11 21.81
C GLU A 561 16.51 1.12 21.59
N ALA A 562 15.94 1.27 20.39
CA ALA A 562 15.38 2.54 19.94
C ALA A 562 14.20 2.44 18.95
N VAL A 563 13.43 3.53 18.84
CA VAL A 563 12.52 3.82 17.72
C VAL A 563 13.19 4.79 16.77
N ILE A 564 13.26 4.44 15.48
CA ILE A 564 13.88 5.26 14.43
C ILE A 564 12.79 5.84 13.55
N HIS A 565 12.61 7.16 13.60
CA HIS A 565 11.77 7.92 12.68
C HIS A 565 12.63 8.50 11.57
N LYS A 566 12.16 8.46 10.32
CA LYS A 566 12.79 9.23 9.24
C LYS A 566 12.27 10.67 9.28
N VAL A 567 13.17 11.64 9.12
CA VAL A 567 12.78 13.05 8.93
C VAL A 567 13.38 13.64 7.65
N ASP A 568 12.67 14.62 7.07
CA ASP A 568 12.98 15.18 5.75
C ASP A 568 13.89 16.42 5.78
N ASN A 569 14.14 17.00 6.94
CA ASN A 569 15.10 18.07 7.20
C ASN A 569 15.95 17.70 8.44
N VAL A 570 17.14 18.29 8.58
CA VAL A 570 17.98 18.12 9.78
C VAL A 570 17.45 19.03 10.90
N LEU A 571 17.36 18.50 12.13
CA LEU A 571 16.99 19.26 13.32
C LEU A 571 18.21 20.07 13.78
N LEU A 572 18.09 21.39 13.72
CA LEU A 572 19.11 22.31 14.18
C LEU A 572 18.61 22.93 15.50
N PRO A 573 19.33 22.73 16.62
CA PRO A 573 18.91 23.28 17.91
C PRO A 573 18.74 24.79 17.82
N PRO A 574 17.60 25.37 18.24
CA PRO A 574 17.45 26.82 18.28
C PRO A 574 18.49 27.47 19.22
N GLU A 575 19.04 28.60 18.80
CA GLU A 575 20.10 29.32 19.52
C GLU A 575 19.54 30.42 20.46
N SER A 576 18.31 30.87 20.22
CA SER A 576 17.69 32.06 20.82
C SER A 576 16.18 31.87 21.05
N THR A 577 15.55 32.73 21.87
CA THR A 577 14.07 32.82 21.98
C THR A 577 13.48 33.70 20.87
N LEU A 578 12.15 33.71 20.69
CA LEU A 578 11.46 34.63 19.80
C LEU A 578 11.78 36.09 20.10
N VAL A 579 11.89 36.46 21.38
CA VAL A 579 12.09 37.84 21.82
C VAL A 579 13.51 38.27 21.46
N ASP A 580 14.52 37.50 21.84
CA ASP A 580 15.94 37.78 21.52
C ASP A 580 16.15 37.86 19.99
N THR A 581 15.57 36.91 19.25
CA THR A 581 15.67 36.87 17.78
C THR A 581 15.07 38.11 17.10
N VAL A 582 14.04 38.72 17.70
CA VAL A 582 13.45 39.98 17.20
C VAL A 582 14.35 41.17 17.53
N PHE A 583 15.00 41.19 18.71
CA PHE A 583 15.95 42.23 19.10
C PHE A 583 17.23 42.24 18.24
N ASP A 584 17.77 41.07 17.91
CA ASP A 584 18.99 40.95 17.11
C ASP A 584 18.79 41.37 15.64
N MET A 585 17.54 41.47 15.17
CA MET A 585 17.20 41.85 13.80
C MET A 585 16.99 43.35 13.65
N SER A 586 18.02 44.02 13.12
CA SER A 586 18.02 45.48 12.87
C SER A 586 16.89 45.99 11.95
N ASP A 587 16.20 45.12 11.20
CA ASP A 587 15.06 45.48 10.36
C ASP A 587 13.68 45.27 11.02
N LEU A 588 13.67 44.92 12.31
CA LEU A 588 12.50 44.79 13.18
C LEU A 588 12.49 45.80 14.34
N SER A 589 13.32 46.85 14.29
CA SER A 589 13.60 47.75 15.43
C SER A 589 12.35 48.43 16.01
N VAL A 590 11.41 48.85 15.15
CA VAL A 590 10.13 49.46 15.56
C VAL A 590 9.23 48.40 16.20
N PHE A 591 9.25 47.16 15.71
CA PHE A 591 8.47 46.08 16.31
C PHE A 591 9.05 45.61 17.65
N SER A 592 10.37 45.59 17.81
CA SER A 592 11.01 45.24 19.09
C SER A 592 10.64 46.25 20.19
N GLU A 593 10.58 47.54 19.85
CA GLU A 593 10.11 48.57 20.80
C GLU A 593 8.65 48.33 21.20
N PHE A 594 7.77 48.06 20.23
CA PHE A 594 6.35 47.82 20.47
C PHE A 594 6.15 46.53 21.30
N LEU A 595 6.89 45.46 21.01
CA LEU A 595 6.84 44.19 21.74
C LEU A 595 7.20 44.38 23.22
N MET A 596 8.20 45.20 23.53
CA MET A 596 8.57 45.53 24.91
C MET A 596 7.55 46.42 25.61
N ALA A 597 7.18 47.55 24.99
CA ALA A 597 6.24 48.50 25.57
C ALA A 597 4.81 47.94 25.73
N SER A 598 4.50 46.82 25.08
CA SER A 598 3.23 46.10 25.21
C SER A 598 3.15 45.12 26.39
N GLU A 599 4.25 44.85 27.08
CA GLU A 599 4.42 43.78 28.10
C GLU A 599 4.19 42.34 27.56
N VAL A 600 3.84 42.16 26.28
CA VAL A 600 3.61 40.84 25.67
C VAL A 600 4.90 40.00 25.60
N ALA A 601 6.06 40.64 25.55
CA ALA A 601 7.36 39.95 25.55
C ALA A 601 7.49 38.93 26.69
N GLU A 602 7.12 39.31 27.93
CA GLU A 602 7.17 38.42 29.09
C GLU A 602 6.20 37.24 28.97
N ALA A 603 5.04 37.44 28.35
CA ALA A 603 4.06 36.39 28.11
C ALA A 603 4.49 35.37 27.03
N LEU A 604 5.55 35.66 26.27
CA LEU A 604 6.16 34.74 25.31
C LEU A 604 7.35 33.95 25.90
N LEU A 605 7.94 34.39 27.01
CA LEU A 605 9.09 33.72 27.65
C LEU A 605 8.80 32.33 28.25
N PRO A 606 7.59 32.01 28.77
CA PRO A 606 7.27 30.66 29.22
C PRO A 606 7.41 29.61 28.12
N HIS A 607 7.65 28.35 28.52
CA HIS A 607 7.66 27.22 27.59
C HIS A 607 6.31 27.12 26.85
N GLY A 608 6.33 27.50 25.59
CA GLY A 608 5.20 27.49 24.67
C GLY A 608 5.69 27.37 23.24
N SER A 609 4.74 27.31 22.31
CA SER A 609 5.01 27.12 20.89
C SER A 609 4.22 28.15 20.11
N TYR A 610 4.82 29.30 19.83
CA TYR A 610 4.13 30.44 19.20
C TYR A 610 4.50 30.60 17.72
N THR A 611 3.68 31.35 16.98
CA THR A 611 4.07 31.94 15.69
C THR A 611 4.03 33.46 15.82
N LEU A 612 5.19 34.10 15.72
CA LEU A 612 5.32 35.55 15.77
C LEU A 612 5.42 36.12 14.35
N LEU A 613 4.48 36.97 13.98
CA LEU A 613 4.35 37.59 12.66
C LEU A 613 4.92 39.03 12.72
N ALA A 614 6.24 39.17 12.81
CA ALA A 614 6.90 40.47 13.02
C ALA A 614 6.88 41.35 11.76
N PRO A 615 6.22 42.53 11.77
CA PRO A 615 6.31 43.47 10.68
C PRO A 615 7.69 44.15 10.66
N THR A 616 8.29 44.24 9.48
CA THR A 616 9.56 44.98 9.30
C THR A 616 9.38 46.49 9.49
N ASP A 617 10.46 47.22 9.75
CA ASP A 617 10.43 48.70 9.85
C ASP A 617 9.87 49.35 8.57
N LYS A 618 10.11 48.70 7.42
CA LYS A 618 9.49 49.07 6.14
C LYS A 618 7.97 48.88 6.13
N ALA A 619 7.42 47.88 6.81
CA ALA A 619 5.98 47.71 6.97
C ALA A 619 5.37 48.87 7.77
N PHE A 620 6.03 49.35 8.82
CA PHE A 620 5.62 50.52 9.59
C PHE A 620 5.71 51.83 8.80
N SER A 621 6.63 51.95 7.84
CA SER A 621 6.75 53.13 6.96
C SER A 621 5.51 53.40 6.07
N TYR A 622 4.58 52.45 5.97
CA TYR A 622 3.29 52.66 5.30
C TYR A 622 2.20 53.29 6.18
N LEU A 623 2.45 53.45 7.48
CA LEU A 623 1.59 54.17 8.42
C LEU A 623 2.03 55.64 8.51
N ASN A 624 1.08 56.54 8.74
CA ASN A 624 1.42 57.93 9.05
C ASN A 624 1.75 58.11 10.54
N GLN A 625 2.43 59.21 10.91
CA GLN A 625 2.81 59.49 12.30
C GLN A 625 1.62 59.46 13.26
N GLY A 626 0.46 60.02 12.87
CA GLY A 626 -0.74 60.02 13.71
C GLY A 626 -1.27 58.61 14.01
N GLN A 627 -1.12 57.67 13.09
CA GLN A 627 -1.47 56.26 13.30
C GLN A 627 -0.45 55.53 14.19
N LEU A 628 0.84 55.81 14.02
CA LEU A 628 1.90 55.25 14.87
C LEU A 628 1.73 55.72 16.32
N HIS A 629 1.53 57.02 16.53
CA HIS A 629 1.18 57.60 17.84
C HIS A 629 -0.11 57.01 18.40
N ALA A 630 -1.18 56.94 17.60
CA ALA A 630 -2.43 56.36 18.08
C ALA A 630 -2.30 54.91 18.57
N ILE A 631 -1.40 54.10 17.99
CA ILE A 631 -1.09 52.73 18.45
C ILE A 631 -0.16 52.73 19.67
N ARG A 632 0.92 53.53 19.66
CA ARG A 632 1.99 53.53 20.66
C ARG A 632 1.60 54.19 21.98
N ASP A 633 0.81 55.25 21.93
CA ASP A 633 0.54 56.13 23.08
C ASP A 633 -0.62 55.61 23.96
N ASP A 634 -1.28 54.52 23.55
CA ASP A 634 -2.40 53.84 24.22
C ASP A 634 -1.98 52.40 24.58
N PRO A 635 -1.68 52.08 25.86
CA PRO A 635 -1.17 50.77 26.28
C PRO A 635 -2.10 49.60 25.95
N ASP A 636 -3.42 49.78 26.10
CA ASP A 636 -4.41 48.74 25.81
C ASP A 636 -4.49 48.43 24.31
N ARG A 637 -4.35 49.46 23.46
CA ARG A 637 -4.29 49.31 22.01
C ARG A 637 -2.95 48.71 21.58
N LEU A 638 -1.83 49.17 22.12
CA LEU A 638 -0.49 48.65 21.83
C LEU A 638 -0.42 47.15 22.13
N ARG A 639 -0.92 46.74 23.30
CA ARG A 639 -1.01 45.34 23.70
C ARG A 639 -1.85 44.52 22.72
N LYS A 640 -3.07 44.95 22.41
CA LYS A 640 -3.94 44.26 21.42
C LYS A 640 -3.30 44.20 20.02
N PHE A 641 -2.57 45.25 19.63
CA PHE A 641 -1.82 45.27 18.37
C PHE A 641 -0.70 44.22 18.36
N VAL A 642 0.07 44.06 19.43
CA VAL A 642 1.12 43.04 19.50
C VAL A 642 0.51 41.63 19.61
N GLU A 643 -0.51 41.43 20.44
CA GLU A 643 -1.26 40.17 20.56
C GLU A 643 -1.87 39.69 19.22
N ARG A 644 -2.22 40.62 18.31
CA ARG A 644 -2.69 40.31 16.94
C ARG A 644 -1.62 39.64 16.07
N HIS A 645 -0.34 39.92 16.34
CA HIS A 645 0.80 39.37 15.60
C HIS A 645 1.32 38.05 16.22
N VAL A 646 0.74 37.60 17.33
CA VAL A 646 1.08 36.33 18.00
C VAL A 646 -0.01 35.30 17.73
N ILE A 647 0.36 34.11 17.22
CA ILE A 647 -0.50 32.92 17.24
C ILE A 647 -0.01 31.98 18.34
N THR A 648 -0.94 31.42 19.11
CA THR A 648 -0.68 30.51 20.24
C THR A 648 -0.35 29.07 19.84
N ARG A 649 0.11 28.86 18.60
CA ARG A 649 0.67 27.60 18.10
C ARG A 649 1.75 27.84 17.06
N MET A 650 2.65 26.88 16.86
CA MET A 650 3.64 26.92 15.76
C MET A 650 2.95 26.60 14.41
N VAL A 651 3.26 27.38 13.38
CA VAL A 651 2.68 27.23 12.04
C VAL A 651 3.80 27.24 11.02
N LEU A 652 4.10 26.11 10.39
CA LEU A 652 5.09 26.07 9.31
C LEU A 652 4.46 26.48 7.98
N LYS A 653 5.26 27.00 7.06
CA LYS A 653 4.82 27.34 5.70
C LYS A 653 4.30 26.12 4.94
N CYS A 654 4.83 24.94 5.24
CA CYS A 654 4.36 23.64 4.72
C CYS A 654 3.05 23.13 5.36
N SER A 655 2.61 23.69 6.49
CA SER A 655 1.31 23.37 7.12
C SER A 655 0.14 23.96 6.34
N VAL A 656 0.39 25.07 5.65
CA VAL A 656 -0.63 25.83 4.93
C VAL A 656 -0.90 25.14 3.59
N PRO A 657 -2.15 24.72 3.31
CA PRO A 657 -2.46 23.98 2.08
C PRO A 657 -2.14 24.82 0.83
N PRO A 658 -1.56 24.23 -0.24
CA PRO A 658 -1.23 24.95 -1.48
C PRO A 658 -2.46 25.60 -2.15
N SER A 659 -3.64 25.04 -1.91
CA SER A 659 -4.93 25.58 -2.32
C SER A 659 -5.89 25.53 -1.14
N GLY A 660 -6.04 26.66 -0.44
CA GLY A 660 -6.94 26.79 0.70
C GLY A 660 -6.57 27.94 1.62
N VAL A 661 -7.26 28.03 2.74
CA VAL A 661 -6.96 28.96 3.83
C VAL A 661 -6.91 28.16 5.12
N TYR A 662 -5.88 28.38 5.93
CA TYR A 662 -5.77 27.84 7.28
C TYR A 662 -6.09 28.96 8.27
N ILE A 663 -7.14 28.75 9.07
CA ILE A 663 -7.69 29.76 9.98
C ILE A 663 -7.24 29.39 11.39
N LEU A 664 -6.62 30.33 12.08
CA LEU A 664 -6.11 30.17 13.45
C LEU A 664 -6.42 31.40 14.29
N THR A 665 -6.63 31.20 15.58
CA THR A 665 -6.89 32.28 16.52
C THR A 665 -5.58 32.93 16.98
N SER A 666 -5.49 34.25 16.94
CA SER A 666 -4.38 35.00 17.54
C SER A 666 -4.46 35.01 19.07
N MET A 667 -3.43 35.53 19.73
CA MET A 667 -3.46 35.81 21.17
C MET A 667 -4.51 36.88 21.51
N GLN A 668 -4.84 37.78 20.57
CA GLN A 668 -5.94 38.74 20.65
C GLN A 668 -7.34 38.10 20.55
N LYS A 669 -7.43 36.77 20.41
CA LYS A 669 -8.65 35.96 20.27
C LYS A 669 -9.41 36.16 18.95
N ASP A 670 -8.76 36.65 17.91
CA ASP A 670 -9.37 36.90 16.59
C ASP A 670 -8.81 36.02 15.47
N GLU A 671 -9.57 35.87 14.37
CA GLU A 671 -9.19 34.97 13.27
C GLU A 671 -8.02 35.52 12.44
N THR A 672 -7.05 34.65 12.17
CA THR A 672 -5.89 34.90 11.30
C THR A 672 -5.92 33.91 10.15
N TYR A 673 -5.86 34.42 8.92
CA TYR A 673 -6.02 33.63 7.70
C TYR A 673 -4.67 33.45 7.01
N PHE A 674 -4.12 32.23 7.07
CA PHE A 674 -2.90 31.83 6.37
C PHE A 674 -3.26 31.24 5.00
N ALA A 675 -2.71 31.77 3.91
CA ALA A 675 -2.96 31.28 2.55
C ALA A 675 -1.73 31.39 1.66
N ASN A 676 -1.45 30.35 0.87
CA ASN A 676 -0.39 30.38 -0.15
C ASN A 676 -0.93 30.96 -1.47
N ASP A 677 -0.13 31.79 -2.15
CA ASP A 677 -0.45 32.27 -3.50
C ASP A 677 0.01 31.29 -4.60
N ARG A 678 -0.31 31.61 -5.86
CA ARG A 678 0.09 30.80 -7.04
C ARG A 678 1.61 30.59 -7.21
N ARG A 679 2.45 31.29 -6.45
CA ARG A 679 3.92 31.14 -6.42
C ARG A 679 4.42 30.51 -5.12
N ASN A 680 3.52 29.89 -4.33
CA ASN A 680 3.80 29.29 -3.03
C ASN A 680 4.42 30.26 -2.01
N ARG A 681 4.04 31.54 -2.09
CA ARG A 681 4.39 32.55 -1.08
C ARG A 681 3.24 32.65 -0.08
N LEU A 682 3.59 32.65 1.20
CA LEU A 682 2.62 32.70 2.29
C LEU A 682 2.13 34.14 2.52
N HIS A 683 0.82 34.31 2.59
CA HIS A 683 0.13 35.56 2.92
C HIS A 683 -0.72 35.37 4.16
N ILE A 684 -0.71 36.38 5.01
CA ILE A 684 -1.53 36.54 6.20
C ILE A 684 -2.64 37.55 5.89
N ASN A 685 -3.88 37.18 6.22
CA ASN A 685 -5.07 38.01 6.03
C ASN A 685 -5.21 38.58 4.61
N LYS A 686 -4.71 37.84 3.59
CA LYS A 686 -4.65 38.21 2.15
C LYS A 686 -3.77 39.42 1.78
N HIS A 687 -3.18 40.13 2.74
CA HIS A 687 -2.54 41.42 2.49
C HIS A 687 -1.07 41.51 2.94
N ALA A 688 -0.73 40.90 4.08
CA ALA A 688 0.65 40.90 4.58
C ALA A 688 1.36 39.63 4.11
N ARG A 689 2.44 39.78 3.36
CA ARG A 689 3.19 38.63 2.83
C ARG A 689 4.37 38.33 3.74
N VAL A 690 4.57 37.04 4.01
CA VAL A 690 5.78 36.53 4.68
C VAL A 690 6.95 36.64 3.70
N ILE A 691 8.02 37.31 4.16
CA ILE A 691 9.23 37.61 3.36
C ILE A 691 10.51 36.96 3.92
N SER A 692 10.46 36.36 5.10
CA SER A 692 11.50 35.42 5.58
C SER A 692 11.18 33.98 5.18
N GLU A 693 12.17 33.10 5.33
CA GLU A 693 11.89 31.68 5.53
C GLU A 693 11.44 31.41 6.98
N ASP A 694 11.09 30.16 7.26
CA ASP A 694 10.70 29.64 8.57
C ASP A 694 11.88 29.77 9.56
N LEU A 695 11.83 30.73 10.51
CA LEU A 695 12.89 30.96 11.52
C LEU A 695 12.48 30.34 12.86
N LEU A 696 13.08 29.21 13.24
CA LEU A 696 12.78 28.49 14.48
C LEU A 696 13.56 29.07 15.65
N THR A 697 12.90 29.17 16.80
CA THR A 697 13.45 29.60 18.09
C THR A 697 13.05 28.60 19.17
N SER A 698 13.58 28.73 20.40
CA SER A 698 13.32 27.79 21.50
C SER A 698 11.85 27.72 21.96
N ASN A 699 11.06 28.75 21.64
CA ASN A 699 9.65 28.90 22.01
C ASN A 699 8.71 29.13 20.80
N GLY A 700 9.17 28.91 19.56
CA GLY A 700 8.26 29.01 18.40
C GLY A 700 8.92 29.25 17.04
N ILE A 701 8.19 29.94 16.18
CA ILE A 701 8.62 30.35 14.83
C ILE A 701 8.38 31.83 14.58
N LEU A 702 9.37 32.51 14.03
CA LEU A 702 9.33 33.90 13.60
C LEU A 702 9.13 33.99 12.08
N TYR A 703 8.19 34.83 11.65
CA TYR A 703 8.04 35.25 10.25
C TYR A 703 8.13 36.76 10.15
N LYS A 704 9.03 37.25 9.29
CA LYS A 704 9.04 38.66 8.90
C LYS A 704 7.95 38.92 7.86
N ILE A 705 7.09 39.91 8.09
CA ILE A 705 6.01 40.31 7.18
C ILE A 705 6.23 41.72 6.60
N ASP A 706 5.76 41.93 5.36
CA ASP A 706 5.96 43.20 4.64
C ASP A 706 4.88 44.28 4.87
N HIS A 707 3.83 43.96 5.64
CA HIS A 707 2.78 44.88 6.09
C HIS A 707 2.35 44.56 7.52
N VAL A 708 1.97 45.57 8.31
CA VAL A 708 1.38 45.38 9.65
C VAL A 708 0.00 44.69 9.55
N LEU A 709 -0.34 43.87 10.54
CA LEU A 709 -1.68 43.29 10.67
C LEU A 709 -2.59 44.27 11.42
N PRO A 710 -3.76 44.60 10.85
CA PRO A 710 -4.69 45.49 11.52
C PRO A 710 -5.42 44.79 12.67
N CYS A 711 -5.56 45.52 13.77
CA CYS A 711 -6.39 45.14 14.91
C CYS A 711 -7.86 44.97 14.45
N SER A 712 -8.48 43.82 14.74
CA SER A 712 -9.82 43.48 14.22
C SER A 712 -10.94 44.39 14.73
N CYS A 713 -10.77 44.95 15.92
CA CYS A 713 -11.75 45.82 16.57
C CYS A 713 -11.74 47.27 16.08
N GLU A 714 -10.77 47.70 15.25
CA GLU A 714 -10.40 49.12 15.19
C GLU A 714 -10.40 49.76 13.78
N PRO A 715 -11.12 50.89 13.58
CA PRO A 715 -11.18 51.58 12.29
C PRO A 715 -9.90 52.30 11.84
N LEU A 716 -8.92 52.53 12.73
CA LEU A 716 -7.76 53.40 12.47
C LEU A 716 -6.87 52.97 11.29
N LEU A 717 -6.93 51.69 10.92
CA LEU A 717 -6.19 51.12 9.79
C LEU A 717 -7.07 50.87 8.55
N ARG A 718 -8.31 51.40 8.56
CA ARG A 718 -9.23 51.44 7.42
C ARG A 718 -9.22 52.83 6.79
N THR A 719 -9.27 52.85 5.47
CA THR A 719 -9.56 54.05 4.66
C THR A 719 -11.00 54.51 4.90
N ARG A 720 -11.31 55.73 4.45
CA ARG A 720 -12.67 56.32 4.47
C ARG A 720 -13.74 55.47 3.74
N TRP A 721 -13.33 54.48 2.97
CA TRP A 721 -14.19 53.56 2.20
C TRP A 721 -14.33 52.17 2.84
N GLY A 722 -13.92 51.99 4.10
CA GLY A 722 -13.99 50.71 4.83
C GLY A 722 -12.92 49.68 4.44
N HIS A 723 -12.32 49.82 3.26
CA HIS A 723 -11.12 49.09 2.84
C HIS A 723 -9.94 49.33 3.79
N TYR A 724 -9.20 48.29 4.17
CA TYR A 724 -7.93 48.44 4.88
C TYR A 724 -6.95 49.28 4.03
N ILE A 725 -6.02 50.00 4.65
CA ILE A 725 -5.09 50.89 3.92
C ILE A 725 -4.18 50.11 2.94
N SER A 726 -4.02 48.80 3.14
CA SER A 726 -3.39 47.85 2.22
C SER A 726 -4.16 47.60 0.91
N ASP A 727 -5.47 47.81 0.85
CA ASP A 727 -6.33 47.40 -0.27
C ASP A 727 -6.15 48.30 -1.51
N ASN A 728 -5.83 49.58 -1.30
CA ASN A 728 -5.81 50.62 -2.34
C ASN A 728 -4.69 50.49 -3.39
N ARG A 729 -3.81 49.48 -3.32
CA ARG A 729 -2.78 49.22 -4.35
C ARG A 729 -2.87 47.85 -5.04
N TYR A 730 -3.82 46.98 -4.68
CA TYR A 730 -3.95 45.64 -5.28
C TYR A 730 -5.13 45.45 -6.24
N ARG A 731 -5.93 46.50 -6.52
CA ARG A 731 -6.81 46.53 -7.72
C ARG A 731 -6.02 46.79 -9.02
N LYS A 732 -5.12 45.87 -9.38
CA LYS A 732 -4.86 45.57 -10.79
C LYS A 732 -5.32 44.14 -11.04
N PRO A 733 -6.35 43.91 -11.87
CA PRO A 733 -6.77 42.56 -12.20
C PRO A 733 -5.64 41.88 -12.97
N TYR A 734 -5.14 40.76 -12.45
CA TYR A 734 -4.46 39.77 -13.27
C TYR A 734 -5.54 39.07 -14.11
N SER A 735 -5.65 39.50 -15.36
CA SER A 735 -6.30 38.74 -16.45
C SER A 735 -5.57 37.43 -16.70
#